data_AF-X0HR69-F1
#
_entry.id   AF-X0HR69-F1
#
_cell.length_a   1.000
_cell.length_b   1.000
_cell.length_c   1.000
_cell.angle_alpha   90.00
_cell.angle_beta   90.00
_cell.angle_gamma   90.00
#
_symmetry.space_group_name_H-M   'P 1'
#
loop_
_entity.id
_entity.type
_entity.pdbx_description
1 polymer ?
#
loop_
_entity_poly.entity_id
_entity_poly.type
_entity_poly.pdbx_seq_one_letter_code
_entity_poly.pdbx_strand_id
1 'polypeptide(L)'
;MTTHVYCALCGIPTGEIPEGFGGDQSYDPRRLYDPEVKWSRDVKLLGQNPASSSSDRIFVVENAVSELADMHFYTVKQEEIPFPLNDRYLIVYDWDAPYSVVIPYHTACFKIIEEIAAPHPINHQVLYETLKPHLPKKGLGNLRPAFLDLNYGEACEYQEQKWLTIRGAEVLMASPVDIPDIEHYMNSFLLDHRLETQNEPIIESSSKNGSLTTLPSEVLSKILLQLDDPSLSAARLASRDVAAETSTGSFWKNKVYSGMPWIVVYLQSAERLFTGRVDWCEVYQSLMYGNMIHPTGDARYHFATMAISNRYRIWSTCSQVLDEYFDRKTKLDVNLFSRSPILQNANSTPMSTLVVPESRHTESSAISLVNQFSDIQKARTIITTYWKSTGELAGISTRYSEAGSVQLIGSNRDIAKAEDVQLPDGEWLSAIIFSSMGGLEKIDDDDGDSDWASESESDQYDDTSKPDFQVVGVKFLFSRNPPVQHGQYEGHLRIIQPSQGHFVVGFDGSWGPRGVLEKFAILHHPVDRAPPGTIDRLTSKTDSQISSDPLTMKHLWKDELPPANLKILPCTLSQRGWTFNKAWSPMEYLAFGTCDEELAKLKAIGVDSRFLGIEIIYTDGTRRNIGPGRHAMQYYPIDGPGGERIVYFYAKPHEGASLRFFTNRNRYLIFGKAHPDATRFPSHEHQGDITMGIYCNWYTALDGYNSGVITHELVSIGAFSRNVGYYESHAPQTDSGGLCWNPSQPVTAIYEQGPVFGKTGDLLYNRYGKPVSIPSRHATVAWVDCGRPLKSIKVAMAHSTKEP
;
A
#
# COMPACT_ATOMS: atom_id res chain seq x y z
N MET A 1 -21.56 9.75 1.01
CA MET A 1 -22.50 8.62 1.19
C MET A 1 -21.74 7.54 1.93
N THR A 2 -22.25 7.02 3.04
CA THR A 2 -21.58 5.99 3.87
C THR A 2 -21.78 4.61 3.25
N THR A 3 -20.68 3.94 2.87
CA THR A 3 -20.68 2.57 2.35
C THR A 3 -20.21 1.63 3.46
N HIS A 4 -20.88 0.48 3.65
CA HIS A 4 -20.39 -0.53 4.60
C HIS A 4 -19.16 -1.25 4.03
N VAL A 5 -18.24 -1.63 4.91
CA VAL A 5 -17.13 -2.53 4.59
C VAL A 5 -17.46 -3.91 5.12
N TYR A 6 -17.13 -4.96 4.37
CA TYR A 6 -17.41 -6.34 4.72
C TYR A 6 -16.12 -7.10 5.04
N CYS A 7 -16.22 -8.11 5.91
CA CYS A 7 -15.10 -8.93 6.33
C CYS A 7 -14.61 -9.84 5.20
N ALA A 8 -13.30 -9.89 4.99
CA ALA A 8 -12.65 -10.66 3.94
C ALA A 8 -12.93 -12.18 3.98
N LEU A 9 -13.24 -12.73 5.16
CA LEU A 9 -13.42 -14.17 5.37
C LEU A 9 -14.88 -14.63 5.44
N CYS A 10 -15.83 -13.72 5.64
CA CYS A 10 -17.25 -14.09 5.80
C CYS A 10 -18.23 -13.19 5.06
N GLY A 11 -17.78 -12.10 4.44
CA GLY A 11 -18.60 -11.28 3.56
C GLY A 11 -19.73 -10.51 4.26
N ILE A 12 -19.76 -10.46 5.60
CA ILE A 12 -20.73 -9.65 6.37
C ILE A 12 -20.08 -8.35 6.88
N PRO A 13 -20.87 -7.32 7.22
CA PRO A 13 -20.35 -6.01 7.60
C PRO A 13 -19.38 -6.04 8.78
N THR A 14 -18.40 -5.15 8.74
CA THR A 14 -17.41 -4.89 9.78
C THR A 14 -17.75 -3.58 10.48
N GLY A 15 -17.79 -3.59 11.82
CA GLY A 15 -18.16 -2.40 12.62
C GLY A 15 -19.62 -2.35 13.06
N GLU A 16 -20.07 -1.17 13.51
CA GLU A 16 -21.44 -0.98 13.97
C GLU A 16 -22.43 -0.92 12.80
N ILE A 17 -23.48 -1.74 12.86
CA ILE A 17 -24.64 -1.63 11.96
C ILE A 17 -25.56 -0.55 12.54
N PRO A 18 -25.72 0.61 11.89
CA PRO A 18 -26.48 1.72 12.46
C PRO A 18 -27.96 1.36 12.63
N GLU A 19 -28.51 1.55 13.84
CA GLU A 19 -29.94 1.34 14.09
C GLU A 19 -30.79 2.28 13.21
N GLY A 20 -31.75 1.71 12.46
CA GLY A 20 -32.79 2.48 11.75
C GLY A 20 -32.50 2.87 10.29
N PHE A 21 -31.43 2.39 9.67
CA PHE A 21 -31.19 2.62 8.24
C PHE A 21 -31.77 1.50 7.38
N GLY A 22 -32.89 1.76 6.72
CA GLY A 22 -33.36 1.01 5.54
C GLY A 22 -33.57 -0.49 5.77
N GLY A 23 -34.81 -0.89 5.96
CA GLY A 23 -35.19 -2.29 6.05
C GLY A 23 -36.70 -2.43 5.88
N ASP A 24 -37.17 -3.66 5.81
CA ASP A 24 -38.60 -3.95 5.84
C ASP A 24 -39.22 -3.28 7.10
N GLN A 25 -40.23 -2.44 6.92
CA GLN A 25 -40.93 -1.77 8.03
C GLN A 25 -41.62 -2.77 8.98
N SER A 26 -41.74 -4.04 8.57
CA SER A 26 -42.26 -5.14 9.37
C SER A 26 -41.18 -5.92 10.15
N TYR A 27 -39.89 -5.55 10.00
CA TYR A 27 -38.78 -6.19 10.71
C TYR A 27 -38.80 -5.84 12.20
N ASP A 28 -38.73 -6.86 13.08
CA ASP A 28 -38.61 -6.65 14.52
C ASP A 28 -37.12 -6.60 14.91
N PRO A 29 -36.58 -5.42 15.25
CA PRO A 29 -35.15 -5.27 15.58
C PRO A 29 -34.73 -6.07 16.83
N ARG A 30 -35.68 -6.56 17.64
CA ARG A 30 -35.38 -7.42 18.81
C ARG A 30 -34.97 -8.84 18.44
N ARG A 31 -35.00 -9.20 17.15
CA ARG A 31 -34.57 -10.52 16.64
C ARG A 31 -33.05 -10.70 16.58
N LEU A 32 -32.31 -9.59 16.54
CA LEU A 32 -30.85 -9.57 16.68
C LEU A 32 -30.54 -8.92 18.02
N TYR A 33 -30.32 -9.75 19.05
CA TYR A 33 -29.99 -9.26 20.39
C TYR A 33 -28.53 -8.79 20.42
N ASP A 34 -28.25 -7.61 20.99
CA ASP A 34 -26.92 -6.95 20.92
C ASP A 34 -25.73 -7.86 21.34
N PRO A 35 -25.81 -8.72 22.37
CA PRO A 35 -24.79 -9.72 22.69
C PRO A 35 -24.48 -10.73 21.58
N GLU A 36 -25.46 -11.07 20.75
CA GLU A 36 -25.38 -12.12 19.73
C GLU A 36 -24.69 -11.65 18.43
N VAL A 37 -24.65 -10.33 18.20
CA VAL A 37 -24.06 -9.69 17.02
C VAL A 37 -22.78 -8.90 17.32
N LYS A 38 -22.40 -8.75 18.60
CA LYS A 38 -21.20 -8.02 19.03
C LYS A 38 -19.90 -8.47 18.38
N TRP A 39 -19.82 -9.75 18.03
CA TRP A 39 -18.63 -10.32 17.40
C TRP A 39 -18.30 -9.67 16.04
N SER A 40 -19.28 -9.08 15.33
CA SER A 40 -19.03 -8.36 14.07
C SER A 40 -18.35 -7.00 14.26
N ARG A 41 -18.27 -6.50 15.50
CA ARG A 41 -17.54 -5.28 15.85
C ARG A 41 -16.08 -5.56 16.18
N ASP A 42 -15.73 -6.81 16.47
CA ASP A 42 -14.38 -7.25 16.78
C ASP A 42 -13.61 -7.54 15.48
N VAL A 43 -12.95 -6.49 14.97
CA VAL A 43 -12.29 -6.48 13.67
C VAL A 43 -10.78 -6.37 13.84
N LYS A 44 -10.06 -7.26 13.15
CA LYS A 44 -8.63 -7.19 12.94
C LYS A 44 -8.33 -6.69 11.54
N LEU A 45 -7.16 -6.09 11.38
CA LEU A 45 -6.66 -5.63 10.08
C LEU A 45 -5.36 -6.34 9.75
N LEU A 46 -5.26 -6.90 8.55
CA LEU A 46 -4.03 -7.47 8.00
C LEU A 46 -3.52 -6.55 6.90
N GLY A 47 -2.29 -6.08 7.03
CA GLY A 47 -1.67 -5.21 6.04
C GLY A 47 -0.19 -5.48 5.87
N GLN A 48 0.40 -4.83 4.87
CA GLN A 48 1.83 -4.87 4.61
C GLN A 48 2.40 -3.46 4.69
N ASN A 49 3.53 -3.29 5.37
CA ASN A 49 4.31 -2.06 5.43
C ASN A 49 5.54 -2.17 4.51
N PRO A 50 5.48 -1.63 3.27
CA PRO A 50 6.60 -1.67 2.33
C PRO A 50 7.84 -0.93 2.84
N ALA A 51 7.68 0.01 3.78
CA ALA A 51 8.76 0.79 4.36
C ALA A 51 9.51 0.07 5.49
N SER A 52 9.03 -1.10 5.93
CA SER A 52 9.69 -1.89 6.96
C SER A 52 11.08 -2.35 6.51
N SER A 53 12.07 -2.22 7.40
CA SER A 53 13.43 -2.75 7.20
C SER A 53 13.55 -4.25 7.53
N SER A 54 12.49 -4.84 8.06
CA SER A 54 12.40 -6.28 8.30
C SER A 54 12.11 -7.02 7.00
N SER A 55 12.61 -8.25 6.87
CA SER A 55 12.21 -9.16 5.80
C SER A 55 10.75 -9.58 5.92
N ASP A 56 10.20 -9.60 7.13
CA ASP A 56 8.77 -9.73 7.38
C ASP A 56 8.14 -8.34 7.41
N ARG A 57 7.32 -8.04 6.40
CA ARG A 57 6.71 -6.72 6.20
C ARG A 57 5.25 -6.68 6.60
N ILE A 58 4.70 -7.78 7.12
CA ILE A 58 3.30 -7.86 7.52
C ILE A 58 3.10 -7.24 8.89
N PHE A 59 1.96 -6.61 9.07
CA PHE A 59 1.46 -6.21 10.37
C PHE A 59 0.01 -6.66 10.53
N VAL A 60 -0.34 -6.97 11.77
CA VAL A 60 -1.71 -7.24 12.18
C VAL A 60 -2.09 -6.25 13.25
N VAL A 61 -3.19 -5.55 13.03
CA VAL A 61 -3.85 -4.74 14.06
C VAL A 61 -4.88 -5.62 14.74
N GLU A 62 -4.77 -5.74 16.05
CA GLU A 62 -5.59 -6.64 16.85
C GLU A 62 -6.93 -6.01 17.21
N ASN A 63 -6.97 -4.67 17.37
CA ASN A 63 -8.18 -3.95 17.76
C ASN A 63 -8.42 -2.74 16.86
N ALA A 64 -9.27 -2.90 15.85
CA ALA A 64 -9.65 -1.81 14.96
C ALA A 64 -11.13 -1.42 15.15
N VAL A 65 -11.39 -0.12 15.21
CA VAL A 65 -12.74 0.43 15.38
C VAL A 65 -13.14 1.20 14.12
N SER A 66 -14.18 0.74 13.43
CA SER A 66 -14.70 1.43 12.24
C SER A 66 -15.31 2.79 12.61
N GLU A 67 -15.01 3.83 11.83
CA GLU A 67 -15.65 5.14 12.00
C GLU A 67 -17.02 5.21 11.28
N LEU A 68 -18.04 5.64 12.02
CA LEU A 68 -19.43 5.71 11.54
C LEU A 68 -19.66 6.63 10.33
N ALA A 69 -18.76 7.60 10.08
CA ALA A 69 -18.92 8.62 9.04
C ALA A 69 -18.41 8.16 7.65
N ASP A 70 -17.48 7.20 7.60
CA ASP A 70 -16.98 6.54 6.39
C ASP A 70 -16.33 5.20 6.81
N MET A 71 -17.04 4.08 6.61
CA MET A 71 -16.67 2.78 7.21
C MET A 71 -15.41 2.15 6.61
N HIS A 72 -14.81 2.79 5.60
CA HIS A 72 -13.47 2.45 5.10
C HIS A 72 -12.36 2.89 6.06
N PHE A 73 -12.64 3.80 7.00
CA PHE A 73 -11.67 4.29 7.98
C PHE A 73 -11.78 3.55 9.30
N TYR A 74 -10.63 3.08 9.79
CA TYR A 74 -10.51 2.35 11.04
C TYR A 74 -9.58 3.08 11.99
N THR A 75 -10.11 3.48 13.14
CA THR A 75 -9.31 3.98 14.25
C THR A 75 -8.49 2.85 14.84
N VAL A 76 -7.21 3.10 15.00
CA VAL A 76 -6.23 2.11 15.45
C VAL A 76 -5.30 2.71 16.49
N LYS A 77 -4.86 1.90 17.45
CA LYS A 77 -3.90 2.35 18.46
C LYS A 77 -2.52 2.47 17.84
N GLN A 78 -1.84 3.60 18.09
CA GLN A 78 -0.53 3.88 17.51
C GLN A 78 0.53 2.81 17.83
N GLU A 79 0.41 2.15 18.99
CA GLU A 79 1.30 1.05 19.42
C GLU A 79 1.15 -0.24 18.60
N GLU A 80 0.01 -0.46 17.93
CA GLU A 80 -0.25 -1.63 17.08
C GLU A 80 0.24 -1.42 15.64
N ILE A 81 0.75 -0.22 15.31
CA ILE A 81 1.18 0.15 13.96
C ILE A 81 2.70 0.34 13.93
N PRO A 82 3.44 -0.39 13.08
CA PRO A 82 4.90 -0.31 13.07
C PRO A 82 5.46 0.94 12.36
N PHE A 83 4.63 1.96 12.11
CA PHE A 83 5.01 3.19 11.42
C PHE A 83 4.17 4.40 11.85
N PRO A 84 4.73 5.62 11.77
CA PRO A 84 3.99 6.83 12.07
C PRO A 84 2.95 7.08 10.98
N LEU A 85 1.67 7.04 11.35
CA LEU A 85 0.61 7.62 10.55
C LEU A 85 0.46 9.08 10.95
N ASN A 86 0.26 9.97 9.97
CA ASN A 86 -0.08 11.36 10.27
C ASN A 86 -1.45 11.45 10.98
N ASP A 87 -2.30 10.46 10.74
CA ASP A 87 -3.69 10.39 11.15
C ASP A 87 -3.95 9.01 11.76
N ARG A 88 -4.67 8.91 12.89
CA ARG A 88 -4.84 7.65 13.67
C ARG A 88 -5.72 6.60 12.99
N TYR A 89 -5.82 6.65 11.65
CA TYR A 89 -6.75 5.87 10.85
C TYR A 89 -6.03 5.09 9.77
N LEU A 90 -6.44 3.83 9.58
CA LEU A 90 -6.12 3.04 8.40
C LEU A 90 -7.33 2.99 7.48
N ILE A 91 -7.08 3.01 6.17
CA ILE A 91 -8.06 2.87 5.12
C ILE A 91 -7.96 1.44 4.60
N VAL A 92 -9.06 0.71 4.65
CA VAL A 92 -9.11 -0.68 4.18
C VAL A 92 -9.55 -0.76 2.72
N TYR A 93 -9.15 -1.83 2.03
CA TYR A 93 -9.51 -2.09 0.63
C TYR A 93 -9.13 -0.97 -0.35
N ASP A 94 -8.13 -0.16 -0.01
CA ASP A 94 -7.63 0.92 -0.86
C ASP A 94 -6.27 0.56 -1.47
N TRP A 95 -6.26 0.40 -2.80
CA TRP A 95 -5.04 0.18 -3.59
C TRP A 95 -4.11 1.40 -3.59
N ASP A 96 -4.66 2.59 -3.39
CA ASP A 96 -3.93 3.85 -3.54
C ASP A 96 -3.42 4.39 -2.20
N ALA A 97 -3.65 3.65 -1.11
CA ALA A 97 -3.15 4.02 0.19
C ALA A 97 -1.60 4.11 0.21
N PRO A 98 -1.01 4.97 1.07
CA PRO A 98 0.45 5.10 1.18
C PRO A 98 1.12 3.86 1.79
N TYR A 99 0.32 2.99 2.42
CA TYR A 99 0.64 1.62 2.82
C TYR A 99 0.02 0.66 1.80
N SER A 100 0.54 -0.57 1.68
CA SER A 100 -0.13 -1.55 0.82
C SER A 100 -1.56 -1.82 1.32
N VAL A 101 -2.40 -2.44 0.49
CA VAL A 101 -3.80 -2.76 0.80
C VAL A 101 -3.95 -3.30 2.22
N VAL A 102 -4.91 -2.78 2.99
CA VAL A 102 -5.26 -3.31 4.31
C VAL A 102 -6.57 -4.08 4.20
N ILE A 103 -6.59 -5.29 4.74
CA ILE A 103 -7.68 -6.26 4.61
C ILE A 103 -8.32 -6.48 5.99
N PRO A 104 -9.60 -6.12 6.19
CA PRO A 104 -10.32 -6.31 7.44
C PRO A 104 -10.92 -7.72 7.52
N TYR A 105 -10.90 -8.30 8.72
CA TYR A 105 -11.59 -9.55 9.01
C TYR A 105 -12.00 -9.62 10.49
N HIS A 106 -13.05 -10.37 10.79
CA HIS A 106 -13.48 -10.58 12.17
C HIS A 106 -12.55 -11.53 12.92
N THR A 107 -12.30 -11.25 14.20
CA THR A 107 -11.55 -12.13 15.10
C THR A 107 -12.16 -13.54 15.15
N ALA A 108 -13.49 -13.65 15.15
CA ALA A 108 -14.19 -14.95 15.14
C ALA A 108 -13.95 -15.74 13.85
N CYS A 109 -13.89 -15.09 12.68
CA CYS A 109 -13.60 -15.74 11.41
C CYS A 109 -12.15 -16.25 11.36
N PHE A 110 -11.22 -15.51 11.97
CA PHE A 110 -9.81 -15.94 12.05
C PHE A 110 -9.65 -17.21 12.92
N LYS A 111 -10.39 -17.32 14.02
CA LYS A 111 -10.40 -18.58 14.81
C LYS A 111 -10.85 -19.79 13.98
N ILE A 112 -11.81 -19.60 13.08
CA ILE A 112 -12.30 -20.68 12.20
C ILE A 112 -11.23 -21.07 11.17
N ILE A 113 -10.56 -20.10 10.52
CA ILE A 113 -9.50 -20.44 9.56
C ILE A 113 -8.29 -21.11 10.24
N GLU A 114 -7.96 -20.74 11.49
CA GLU A 114 -6.94 -21.43 12.29
C GLU A 114 -7.34 -22.86 12.65
N GLU A 115 -8.61 -23.09 12.97
CA GLU A 115 -9.14 -24.43 13.27
C GLU A 115 -9.06 -25.36 12.06
N ILE A 116 -9.37 -24.84 10.86
CA ILE A 116 -9.25 -25.60 9.61
C ILE A 116 -7.78 -25.92 9.29
N ALA A 117 -6.87 -24.95 9.51
CA ALA A 117 -5.46 -25.12 9.21
C ALA A 117 -4.68 -25.97 10.22
N ALA A 118 -5.26 -26.21 11.40
CA ALA A 118 -4.63 -26.97 12.48
C ALA A 118 -4.12 -28.37 12.00
N PRO A 119 -2.94 -28.82 12.46
CA PRO A 119 -2.10 -28.23 13.51
C PRO A 119 -1.12 -27.15 13.01
N HIS A 120 -1.24 -26.69 11.76
CA HIS A 120 -0.29 -25.75 11.18
C HIS A 120 -0.70 -24.31 11.49
N PRO A 121 0.15 -23.50 12.14
CA PRO A 121 -0.16 -22.10 12.37
C PRO A 121 -0.24 -21.34 11.04
N ILE A 122 -1.18 -20.40 10.95
CA ILE A 122 -1.34 -19.53 9.78
C ILE A 122 -0.15 -18.57 9.68
N ASN A 123 0.47 -18.53 8.50
CA ASN A 123 1.48 -17.55 8.15
C ASN A 123 0.78 -16.32 7.55
N HIS A 124 0.78 -15.20 8.27
CA HIS A 124 0.11 -13.98 7.83
C HIS A 124 0.62 -13.40 6.51
N GLN A 125 1.89 -13.60 6.16
CA GLN A 125 2.44 -13.18 4.86
C GLN A 125 1.86 -14.00 3.72
N VAL A 126 1.74 -15.31 3.88
CA VAL A 126 1.11 -16.15 2.85
C VAL A 126 -0.38 -15.82 2.76
N LEU A 127 -1.07 -15.68 3.90
CA LEU A 127 -2.50 -15.31 3.93
C LEU A 127 -2.77 -13.96 3.24
N TYR A 128 -1.93 -12.95 3.50
CA TYR A 128 -2.04 -11.63 2.87
C TYR A 128 -1.91 -11.72 1.35
N GLU A 129 -0.91 -12.44 0.84
CA GLU A 129 -0.70 -12.62 -0.59
C GLU A 129 -1.77 -13.51 -1.25
N THR A 130 -2.44 -14.37 -0.47
CA THR A 130 -3.63 -15.11 -0.92
C THR A 130 -4.85 -14.21 -1.04
N LEU A 131 -5.10 -13.32 -0.08
CA LEU A 131 -6.33 -12.49 -0.06
C LEU A 131 -6.24 -11.26 -0.98
N LYS A 132 -5.09 -10.60 -1.02
CA LYS A 132 -4.86 -9.36 -1.79
C LYS A 132 -5.34 -9.42 -3.24
N PRO A 133 -5.10 -10.49 -4.02
CA PRO A 133 -5.48 -10.54 -5.42
C PRO A 133 -6.99 -10.59 -5.67
N HIS A 134 -7.79 -10.99 -4.67
CA HIS A 134 -9.25 -10.99 -4.77
C HIS A 134 -9.86 -9.59 -4.63
N LEU A 135 -9.09 -8.53 -4.39
CA LEU A 135 -9.64 -7.19 -4.25
C LEU A 135 -10.15 -6.64 -5.61
N PRO A 136 -11.45 -6.29 -5.75
CA PRO A 136 -12.02 -5.77 -6.99
C PRO A 136 -11.36 -4.45 -7.45
N LYS A 137 -11.50 -4.10 -8.73
CA LYS A 137 -11.09 -2.77 -9.23
C LYS A 137 -11.98 -1.69 -8.61
N LYS A 138 -11.50 -0.44 -8.50
CA LYS A 138 -12.41 0.70 -8.35
C LYS A 138 -13.39 0.68 -9.53
N GLY A 139 -14.68 0.52 -9.26
CA GLY A 139 -15.71 0.59 -10.29
C GLY A 139 -15.84 2.00 -10.85
N LEU A 140 -16.50 2.13 -12.01
CA LEU A 140 -16.93 3.42 -12.55
C LEU A 140 -17.63 4.23 -11.43
N GLY A 141 -17.07 5.40 -11.09
CA GLY A 141 -17.64 6.30 -10.08
C GLY A 141 -16.82 6.55 -8.81
N ASN A 142 -15.51 6.26 -8.77
CA ASN A 142 -14.62 6.51 -7.62
C ASN A 142 -15.01 5.80 -6.31
N LEU A 143 -15.89 4.81 -6.34
CA LEU A 143 -16.26 4.04 -5.15
C LEU A 143 -15.19 3.00 -4.84
N ARG A 144 -14.67 3.03 -3.60
CA ARG A 144 -13.71 2.04 -3.10
C ARG A 144 -14.38 0.67 -3.00
N PRO A 145 -13.66 -0.43 -3.30
CA PRO A 145 -14.17 -1.77 -3.02
C PRO A 145 -14.55 -1.93 -1.54
N ALA A 146 -15.58 -2.73 -1.28
CA ALA A 146 -16.09 -2.97 0.07
C ALA A 146 -15.89 -4.42 0.56
N PHE A 147 -15.50 -5.32 -0.32
CA PHE A 147 -15.31 -6.76 -0.07
C PHE A 147 -14.35 -7.36 -1.11
N LEU A 148 -13.89 -8.59 -0.87
CA LEU A 148 -13.09 -9.37 -1.82
C LEU A 148 -14.00 -10.18 -2.76
N ASP A 149 -13.53 -10.44 -3.99
CA ASP A 149 -14.17 -11.31 -4.97
C ASP A 149 -13.98 -12.78 -4.60
N LEU A 150 -14.75 -13.21 -3.59
CA LEU A 150 -14.80 -14.56 -3.03
C LEU A 150 -16.25 -15.03 -2.93
N ASN A 151 -16.45 -16.34 -2.89
CA ASN A 151 -17.77 -16.90 -2.68
C ASN A 151 -18.08 -16.98 -1.18
N TYR A 152 -18.92 -16.06 -0.70
CA TYR A 152 -19.38 -16.00 0.69
C TYR A 152 -20.68 -16.78 0.96
N GLY A 153 -21.15 -17.57 -0.02
CA GLY A 153 -22.45 -18.23 0.02
C GLY A 153 -23.59 -17.21 -0.03
N GLU A 154 -24.63 -17.43 0.78
CA GLU A 154 -25.82 -16.57 0.84
C GLU A 154 -25.49 -15.10 1.17
N ALA A 155 -24.36 -14.82 1.83
CA ALA A 155 -23.98 -13.44 2.16
C ALA A 155 -23.72 -12.57 0.92
N CYS A 156 -23.36 -13.16 -0.22
CA CYS A 156 -23.14 -12.41 -1.47
C CYS A 156 -24.39 -11.64 -1.92
N GLU A 157 -25.60 -12.16 -1.63
CA GLU A 157 -26.87 -11.53 -2.02
C GLU A 157 -27.16 -10.24 -1.25
N TYR A 158 -26.47 -10.01 -0.13
CA TYR A 158 -26.71 -8.89 0.79
C TYR A 158 -25.58 -7.84 0.76
N GLN A 159 -24.60 -8.01 -0.13
CA GLN A 159 -23.45 -7.10 -0.28
C GLN A 159 -23.79 -5.90 -1.16
N GLU A 160 -24.47 -4.92 -0.60
CA GLU A 160 -24.78 -3.65 -1.27
C GLU A 160 -24.00 -2.46 -0.67
N GLN A 161 -24.33 -1.23 -1.08
CA GLN A 161 -23.79 -0.01 -0.46
C GLN A 161 -24.06 0.01 1.06
N LYS A 162 -25.18 -0.57 1.50
CA LYS A 162 -25.51 -0.70 2.92
C LYS A 162 -26.10 -2.07 3.24
N TRP A 163 -25.77 -2.58 4.42
CA TRP A 163 -26.46 -3.73 4.98
C TRP A 163 -27.90 -3.36 5.33
N LEU A 164 -28.86 -4.12 4.82
CA LEU A 164 -30.28 -3.95 5.10
C LEU A 164 -30.72 -5.04 6.09
N THR A 165 -31.50 -4.65 7.10
CA THR A 165 -32.08 -5.64 8.04
C THR A 165 -33.27 -6.33 7.39
N ILE A 166 -33.05 -7.54 6.88
CA ILE A 166 -34.04 -8.37 6.17
C ILE A 166 -34.36 -9.62 7.00
N ARG A 167 -35.63 -9.99 7.07
CA ARG A 167 -36.08 -11.23 7.71
C ARG A 167 -35.47 -12.44 6.98
N GLY A 168 -34.86 -13.35 7.72
CA GLY A 168 -34.13 -14.52 7.22
C GLY A 168 -32.61 -14.32 7.23
N ALA A 169 -32.13 -13.07 7.08
CA ALA A 169 -30.70 -12.76 7.06
C ALA A 169 -30.05 -12.75 8.46
N GLU A 170 -30.83 -12.95 9.53
CA GLU A 170 -30.32 -13.01 10.90
C GLU A 170 -29.29 -14.13 11.08
N VAL A 171 -29.42 -15.22 10.30
CA VAL A 171 -28.47 -16.33 10.27
C VAL A 171 -27.05 -15.84 9.98
N LEU A 172 -26.87 -14.86 9.10
CA LEU A 172 -25.56 -14.35 8.68
C LEU A 172 -24.85 -13.58 9.81
N MET A 173 -25.62 -13.07 10.77
CA MET A 173 -25.13 -12.27 11.90
C MET A 173 -24.97 -13.07 13.20
N ALA A 174 -25.44 -14.32 13.24
CA ALA A 174 -25.28 -15.18 14.41
C ALA A 174 -23.81 -15.55 14.65
N SER A 175 -23.32 -15.41 15.89
CA SER A 175 -21.94 -15.73 16.26
C SER A 175 -21.54 -17.16 15.87
N PRO A 176 -20.49 -17.35 15.03
CA PRO A 176 -20.12 -18.68 14.52
C PRO A 176 -19.15 -19.44 15.45
N VAL A 177 -18.75 -18.83 16.58
CA VAL A 177 -17.78 -19.40 17.53
C VAL A 177 -18.38 -19.47 18.93
N ASP A 178 -18.89 -18.35 19.43
CA ASP A 178 -19.49 -18.25 20.75
C ASP A 178 -20.98 -18.56 20.63
N ILE A 179 -21.32 -19.85 20.67
CA ILE A 179 -22.68 -20.37 20.52
C ILE A 179 -23.27 -20.73 21.90
N PRO A 180 -24.18 -19.92 22.47
CA PRO A 180 -24.85 -20.23 23.73
C PRO A 180 -25.60 -21.56 23.66
N ASP A 181 -25.58 -22.31 24.76
CA ASP A 181 -26.31 -23.58 24.95
C ASP A 181 -26.03 -24.67 23.89
N ILE A 182 -24.93 -24.55 23.13
CA ILE A 182 -24.55 -25.49 22.07
C ILE A 182 -24.44 -26.93 22.57
N GLU A 183 -23.91 -27.15 23.77
CA GLU A 183 -23.81 -28.49 24.36
C GLU A 183 -25.19 -29.09 24.64
N HIS A 184 -26.13 -28.28 25.14
CA HIS A 184 -27.48 -28.74 25.43
C HIS A 184 -28.26 -29.03 24.14
N TYR A 185 -28.12 -28.15 23.15
CA TYR A 185 -28.67 -28.34 21.82
C TYR A 185 -28.13 -29.63 21.17
N MET A 186 -26.82 -29.87 21.19
CA MET A 186 -26.21 -31.07 20.61
C MET A 186 -26.66 -32.35 21.32
N ASN A 187 -26.80 -32.32 22.64
CA ASN A 187 -27.35 -33.44 23.39
C ASN A 187 -28.81 -33.72 23.01
N SER A 188 -29.63 -32.68 22.84
CA SER A 188 -31.00 -32.82 22.34
C SER A 188 -31.03 -33.37 20.92
N PHE A 189 -30.15 -32.86 20.04
CA PHE A 189 -30.03 -33.30 18.66
C PHE A 189 -29.68 -34.80 18.59
N LEU A 190 -28.71 -35.27 19.38
CA LEU A 190 -28.39 -36.71 19.44
C LEU A 190 -29.53 -37.55 20.03
N LEU A 191 -30.32 -36.98 20.95
CA LEU A 191 -31.48 -37.67 21.53
C LEU A 191 -32.60 -37.87 20.49
N ASP A 192 -32.83 -36.87 19.65
CA ASP A 192 -33.82 -36.94 18.57
C ASP A 192 -33.45 -38.00 17.51
N HIS A 193 -32.16 -38.30 17.35
CA HIS A 193 -31.63 -39.31 16.43
C HIS A 193 -31.22 -40.61 17.13
N ARG A 194 -31.86 -40.94 18.27
CA ARG A 194 -31.56 -42.16 19.01
C ARG A 194 -32.20 -43.36 18.32
N LEU A 195 -31.41 -44.41 18.07
CA LEU A 195 -31.93 -45.69 17.61
C LEU A 195 -32.85 -46.30 18.68
N GLU A 196 -34.16 -46.33 18.42
CA GLU A 196 -35.10 -47.09 19.23
C GLU A 196 -34.78 -48.59 19.12
N THR A 197 -34.87 -49.32 20.22
CA THR A 197 -34.49 -50.74 20.33
C THR A 197 -35.42 -51.71 19.58
N GLN A 198 -36.07 -51.31 18.48
CA GLN A 198 -36.94 -52.19 17.72
C GLN A 198 -36.48 -52.40 16.27
N ASN A 199 -36.26 -53.70 16.00
CA ASN A 199 -36.04 -54.36 14.71
C ASN A 199 -34.65 -54.20 14.10
N GLU A 200 -33.75 -55.11 14.48
CA GLU A 200 -32.66 -55.53 13.58
C GLU A 200 -33.29 -55.96 12.24
N PRO A 201 -32.94 -55.33 11.11
CA PRO A 201 -33.24 -55.92 9.83
C PRO A 201 -32.34 -57.16 9.68
N ILE A 202 -32.95 -58.34 9.79
CA ILE A 202 -32.32 -59.60 9.40
C ILE A 202 -32.15 -59.55 7.89
N ILE A 203 -30.99 -59.08 7.42
CA ILE A 203 -30.59 -59.31 6.03
C ILE A 203 -30.09 -60.75 5.98
N GLU A 204 -30.93 -61.65 5.48
CA GLU A 204 -30.56 -63.04 5.21
C GLU A 204 -29.31 -63.10 4.34
N SER A 205 -28.26 -63.71 4.87
CA SER A 205 -27.01 -63.99 4.16
C SER A 205 -27.27 -65.01 3.04
N SER A 206 -27.55 -64.54 1.83
CA SER A 206 -27.56 -65.37 0.63
C SER A 206 -26.22 -65.27 -0.09
N SER A 207 -25.49 -66.39 -0.06
CA SER A 207 -24.15 -66.59 -0.62
C SER A 207 -24.11 -66.46 -2.15
N LYS A 208 -23.76 -65.28 -2.67
CA LYS A 208 -23.12 -65.15 -3.99
C LYS A 208 -22.03 -64.09 -3.93
N ASN A 209 -20.79 -64.54 -4.10
CA ASN A 209 -19.56 -63.77 -3.98
C ASN A 209 -19.56 -62.54 -4.91
N GLY A 210 -19.53 -61.34 -4.33
CA GLY A 210 -19.23 -60.10 -5.04
C GLY A 210 -17.73 -60.00 -5.35
N SER A 211 -17.37 -59.23 -6.39
CA SER A 211 -15.95 -59.03 -6.77
C SER A 211 -15.15 -58.21 -5.75
N LEU A 212 -15.81 -57.58 -4.76
CA LEU A 212 -15.19 -56.73 -3.74
C LEU A 212 -15.04 -57.42 -2.37
N THR A 213 -15.47 -58.68 -2.24
CA THR A 213 -15.30 -59.48 -1.01
C THR A 213 -13.84 -59.79 -0.67
N THR A 214 -12.90 -59.48 -1.57
CA THR A 214 -11.45 -59.62 -1.38
C THR A 214 -10.81 -58.43 -0.68
N LEU A 215 -11.49 -57.28 -0.61
CA LEU A 215 -11.01 -56.11 0.11
C LEU A 215 -11.42 -56.19 1.59
N PRO A 216 -10.50 -55.95 2.54
CA PRO A 216 -10.88 -55.75 3.94
C PRO A 216 -11.90 -54.61 4.06
N SER A 217 -12.90 -54.78 4.94
CA SER A 217 -13.96 -53.78 5.17
C SER A 217 -13.39 -52.38 5.47
N GLU A 218 -12.28 -52.31 6.22
CA GLU A 218 -11.57 -51.07 6.53
C GLU A 218 -11.07 -50.32 5.29
N VAL A 219 -10.55 -51.05 4.30
CA VAL A 219 -10.04 -50.48 3.05
C VAL A 219 -11.21 -50.04 2.18
N LEU A 220 -12.27 -50.85 2.11
CA LEU A 220 -13.50 -50.51 1.41
C LEU A 220 -14.12 -49.23 1.99
N SER A 221 -14.26 -49.16 3.32
CA SER A 221 -14.76 -48.00 4.06
C SER A 221 -13.96 -46.74 3.73
N LYS A 222 -12.62 -46.81 3.76
CA LYS A 222 -11.74 -45.68 3.40
C LYS A 222 -11.93 -45.21 1.97
N ILE A 223 -12.08 -46.12 1.01
CA ILE A 223 -12.33 -45.78 -0.39
C ILE A 223 -13.68 -45.08 -0.53
N LEU A 224 -14.73 -45.63 0.10
CA LEU A 224 -16.08 -45.10 0.05
C LEU A 224 -16.21 -43.73 0.72
N LEU A 225 -15.43 -43.45 1.76
CA LEU A 225 -15.37 -42.14 2.41
C LEU A 225 -14.78 -41.02 1.52
N GLN A 226 -14.10 -41.37 0.41
CA GLN A 226 -13.60 -40.39 -0.56
C GLN A 226 -14.61 -40.07 -1.68
N LEU A 227 -15.74 -40.78 -1.74
CA LEU A 227 -16.75 -40.58 -2.77
C LEU A 227 -17.73 -39.48 -2.38
N ASP A 228 -18.11 -38.65 -3.37
CA ASP A 228 -19.24 -37.74 -3.26
C ASP A 228 -20.57 -38.51 -3.14
N ASP A 229 -21.63 -37.82 -2.72
CA ASP A 229 -22.92 -38.46 -2.47
C ASP A 229 -23.55 -39.14 -3.69
N PRO A 230 -23.49 -38.55 -4.90
CA PRO A 230 -23.94 -39.22 -6.12
C PRO A 230 -23.16 -40.49 -6.41
N SER A 231 -21.82 -40.46 -6.33
CA SER A 231 -20.98 -41.63 -6.61
C SER A 231 -21.15 -42.71 -5.53
N LEU A 232 -21.29 -42.33 -4.27
CA LEU A 232 -21.56 -43.27 -3.18
C LEU A 232 -22.92 -43.95 -3.38
N SER A 233 -23.94 -43.20 -3.79
CA SER A 233 -25.27 -43.74 -4.09
C SER A 233 -25.23 -44.70 -5.27
N ALA A 234 -24.53 -44.34 -6.35
CA ALA A 234 -24.32 -45.21 -7.51
C ALA A 234 -23.54 -46.49 -7.13
N ALA A 235 -22.48 -46.37 -6.33
CA ALA A 235 -21.70 -47.50 -5.84
C ALA A 235 -22.52 -48.44 -4.93
N ARG A 236 -23.39 -47.87 -4.08
CA ARG A 236 -24.33 -48.61 -3.23
C ARG A 236 -25.35 -49.39 -4.06
N LEU A 237 -25.85 -48.82 -5.16
CA LEU A 237 -26.75 -49.53 -6.09
C LEU A 237 -26.03 -50.61 -6.90
N ALA A 238 -24.77 -50.38 -7.25
CA ALA A 238 -23.99 -51.29 -8.08
C ALA A 238 -23.40 -52.49 -7.32
N SER A 239 -23.19 -52.39 -6.01
CA SER A 239 -22.52 -53.43 -5.22
C SER A 239 -23.19 -53.70 -3.87
N ARG A 240 -23.49 -54.98 -3.60
CA ARG A 240 -24.00 -55.43 -2.30
C ARG A 240 -22.99 -55.25 -1.18
N ASP A 241 -21.70 -55.40 -1.47
CA ASP A 241 -20.62 -55.23 -0.47
C ASP A 241 -20.54 -53.77 -0.03
N VAL A 242 -20.70 -52.82 -0.98
CA VAL A 242 -20.80 -51.39 -0.69
C VAL A 242 -22.08 -51.07 0.07
N ALA A 243 -23.21 -51.68 -0.30
CA ALA A 243 -24.48 -51.51 0.42
C ALA A 243 -24.43 -52.03 1.86
N ALA A 244 -23.73 -53.15 2.11
CA ALA A 244 -23.53 -53.68 3.45
C ALA A 244 -22.64 -52.75 4.29
N GLU A 245 -21.49 -52.32 3.77
CA GLU A 245 -20.55 -51.42 4.46
C GLU A 245 -21.22 -50.07 4.81
N THR A 246 -21.92 -49.47 3.85
CA THR A 246 -22.64 -48.19 4.01
C THR A 246 -23.95 -48.33 4.81
N SER A 247 -24.31 -49.53 5.28
CA SER A 247 -25.43 -49.72 6.22
C SER A 247 -24.96 -49.78 7.68
N THR A 248 -23.64 -49.70 7.93
CA THR A 248 -23.09 -49.65 9.29
C THR A 248 -23.14 -48.24 9.85
N GLY A 249 -23.51 -48.10 11.13
CA GLY A 249 -23.47 -46.80 11.82
C GLY A 249 -22.06 -46.22 11.93
N SER A 250 -21.03 -47.07 12.00
CA SER A 250 -19.62 -46.66 12.00
C SER A 250 -19.20 -45.97 10.71
N PHE A 251 -19.68 -46.42 9.55
CA PHE A 251 -19.42 -45.77 8.27
C PHE A 251 -19.95 -44.33 8.27
N TRP A 252 -21.22 -44.15 8.64
CA TRP A 252 -21.85 -42.82 8.67
C TRP A 252 -21.24 -41.91 9.73
N LYS A 253 -20.89 -42.44 10.91
CA LYS A 253 -20.16 -41.70 11.93
C LYS A 253 -18.84 -41.17 11.37
N ASN A 254 -18.07 -42.04 10.71
CA ASN A 254 -16.82 -41.64 10.07
C ASN A 254 -17.07 -40.61 8.97
N LYS A 255 -18.14 -40.77 8.17
CA LYS A 255 -18.51 -39.83 7.11
C LYS A 255 -18.89 -38.44 7.65
N VAL A 256 -19.59 -38.35 8.78
CA VAL A 256 -19.84 -37.08 9.49
C VAL A 256 -18.51 -36.49 9.99
N TYR A 257 -17.69 -37.28 10.70
CA TYR A 257 -16.45 -36.76 11.28
C TYR A 257 -15.39 -36.38 10.25
N SER A 258 -15.37 -37.00 9.08
CA SER A 258 -14.45 -36.63 7.99
C SER A 258 -15.03 -35.56 7.06
N GLY A 259 -16.34 -35.56 6.82
CA GLY A 259 -17.00 -34.69 5.84
C GLY A 259 -17.60 -33.40 6.39
N MET A 260 -17.80 -33.30 7.71
CA MET A 260 -18.42 -32.14 8.36
C MET A 260 -17.57 -31.59 9.51
N PRO A 261 -16.28 -31.29 9.31
CA PRO A 261 -15.37 -30.91 10.40
C PRO A 261 -15.86 -29.68 11.20
N TRP A 262 -16.66 -28.81 10.59
CA TRP A 262 -17.28 -27.63 11.21
C TRP A 262 -18.15 -27.91 12.45
N ILE A 263 -18.69 -29.14 12.62
CA ILE A 263 -19.55 -29.51 13.76
C ILE A 263 -18.94 -30.53 14.71
N VAL A 264 -17.82 -31.14 14.33
CA VAL A 264 -17.30 -32.36 14.98
C VAL A 264 -16.98 -32.14 16.45
N VAL A 265 -16.37 -31.01 16.81
CA VAL A 265 -15.99 -30.70 18.20
C VAL A 265 -17.22 -30.70 19.12
N TYR A 266 -18.34 -30.17 18.63
CA TYR A 266 -19.59 -30.11 19.39
C TYR A 266 -20.26 -31.49 19.48
N LEU A 267 -20.31 -32.24 18.38
CA LEU A 267 -20.84 -33.61 18.37
C LEU A 267 -20.05 -34.56 19.26
N GLN A 268 -18.71 -34.50 19.23
CA GLN A 268 -17.87 -35.34 20.08
C GLN A 268 -18.07 -35.04 21.57
N SER A 269 -18.27 -33.77 21.91
CA SER A 269 -18.52 -33.33 23.30
C SER A 269 -19.86 -33.86 23.79
N ALA A 270 -20.91 -33.76 22.97
CA ALA A 270 -22.22 -34.32 23.30
C ALA A 270 -22.22 -35.86 23.33
N GLU A 271 -21.57 -36.52 22.37
CA GLU A 271 -21.46 -37.99 22.31
C GLU A 271 -20.83 -38.57 23.58
N ARG A 272 -19.78 -37.92 24.15
CA ARG A 272 -19.14 -38.36 25.40
C ARG A 272 -20.10 -38.45 26.58
N LEU A 273 -21.15 -37.62 26.57
CA LEU A 273 -22.15 -37.54 27.63
C LEU A 273 -23.42 -38.33 27.30
N PHE A 274 -23.56 -38.78 26.04
CA PHE A 274 -24.75 -39.44 25.54
C PHE A 274 -24.85 -40.91 26.00
N THR A 275 -26.02 -41.30 26.52
CA THR A 275 -26.29 -42.66 26.99
C THR A 275 -27.30 -43.35 26.07
N GLY A 276 -26.84 -43.79 24.88
CA GLY A 276 -27.67 -44.47 23.88
C GLY A 276 -26.93 -44.83 22.60
N ARG A 277 -27.59 -45.58 21.69
CA ARG A 277 -27.11 -45.79 20.32
C ARG A 277 -27.68 -44.70 19.40
N VAL A 278 -26.82 -44.09 18.59
CA VAL A 278 -27.19 -42.99 17.68
C VAL A 278 -27.34 -43.52 16.25
N ASP A 279 -28.38 -43.08 15.54
CA ASP A 279 -28.50 -43.29 14.10
C ASP A 279 -27.63 -42.28 13.35
N TRP A 280 -26.39 -42.67 13.08
CA TRP A 280 -25.46 -41.79 12.38
C TRP A 280 -25.83 -41.53 10.92
N CYS A 281 -26.64 -42.38 10.29
CA CYS A 281 -27.13 -42.16 8.94
C CYS A 281 -28.16 -41.01 8.93
N GLU A 282 -29.08 -41.04 9.88
CA GLU A 282 -30.07 -39.97 10.06
C GLU A 282 -29.40 -38.66 10.49
N VAL A 283 -28.42 -38.71 11.41
CA VAL A 283 -27.61 -37.53 11.78
C VAL A 283 -26.96 -36.89 10.55
N TYR A 284 -26.31 -37.70 9.70
CA TYR A 284 -25.69 -37.21 8.47
C TYR A 284 -26.72 -36.56 7.54
N GLN A 285 -27.88 -37.19 7.34
CA GLN A 285 -28.95 -36.66 6.50
C GLN A 285 -29.51 -35.34 7.05
N SER A 286 -29.76 -35.26 8.35
CA SER A 286 -30.27 -34.05 9.01
C SER A 286 -29.31 -32.87 8.91
N LEU A 287 -28.00 -33.12 8.99
CA LEU A 287 -26.96 -32.10 8.82
C LEU A 287 -26.77 -31.69 7.34
N MET A 288 -26.85 -32.62 6.38
CA MET A 288 -26.68 -32.32 4.94
C MET A 288 -27.91 -31.65 4.31
N TYR A 289 -29.12 -32.16 4.58
CA TYR A 289 -30.34 -31.80 3.85
C TYR A 289 -31.18 -30.71 4.55
N GLY A 290 -30.61 -30.03 5.54
CA GLY A 290 -31.18 -28.79 6.04
C GLY A 290 -32.28 -28.92 7.09
N ASN A 291 -32.28 -29.96 7.93
CA ASN A 291 -33.04 -29.89 9.21
C ASN A 291 -32.36 -28.95 10.24
N MET A 292 -31.27 -28.28 9.86
CA MET A 292 -30.79 -27.06 10.51
C MET A 292 -31.64 -25.83 10.15
N ILE A 293 -32.78 -26.00 9.49
CA ILE A 293 -33.81 -24.97 9.29
C ILE A 293 -35.17 -25.63 9.66
N HIS A 294 -35.58 -25.49 10.93
CA HIS A 294 -36.84 -25.96 11.58
C HIS A 294 -36.82 -27.38 12.21
N PRO A 295 -37.61 -27.64 13.27
CA PRO A 295 -37.38 -27.20 14.64
C PRO A 295 -37.40 -28.44 15.56
N THR A 296 -36.50 -28.58 16.54
CA THR A 296 -37.10 -28.90 17.85
C THR A 296 -38.10 -27.76 18.00
N GLY A 297 -39.42 -27.99 18.07
CA GLY A 297 -40.49 -26.96 18.07
C GLY A 297 -40.39 -25.91 19.18
N ASP A 298 -39.20 -25.83 19.77
CA ASP A 298 -38.69 -25.17 20.91
C ASP A 298 -37.89 -23.94 20.46
N ALA A 299 -38.50 -22.78 20.63
CA ALA A 299 -37.86 -21.49 20.37
C ALA A 299 -36.54 -21.31 21.14
N ARG A 300 -36.23 -22.16 22.14
CA ARG A 300 -35.01 -22.12 22.95
C ARG A 300 -33.72 -22.30 22.15
N TYR A 301 -33.70 -23.05 21.04
CA TYR A 301 -32.46 -23.34 20.31
C TYR A 301 -32.31 -22.62 18.97
N HIS A 302 -33.21 -21.68 18.67
CA HIS A 302 -33.23 -20.95 17.40
C HIS A 302 -31.86 -20.31 17.08
N PHE A 303 -31.21 -19.71 18.08
CA PHE A 303 -29.88 -19.12 17.91
C PHE A 303 -28.80 -20.15 17.57
N ALA A 304 -28.74 -21.27 18.30
CA ALA A 304 -27.72 -22.31 18.07
C ALA A 304 -27.80 -22.86 16.64
N THR A 305 -29.02 -23.09 16.16
CA THR A 305 -29.27 -23.50 14.77
C THR A 305 -28.75 -22.47 13.77
N MET A 306 -29.05 -21.17 13.95
CA MET A 306 -28.54 -20.10 13.08
C MET A 306 -27.01 -19.99 13.12
N ALA A 307 -26.42 -20.02 14.32
CA ALA A 307 -25.00 -19.90 14.54
C ALA A 307 -24.20 -21.02 13.86
N ILE A 308 -24.70 -22.25 13.92
CA ILE A 308 -24.08 -23.39 13.25
C ILE A 308 -24.17 -23.26 11.72
N SER A 309 -25.32 -22.84 11.19
CA SER A 309 -25.47 -22.58 9.76
C SER A 309 -24.50 -21.49 9.28
N ASN A 310 -24.34 -20.40 10.05
CA ASN A 310 -23.35 -19.38 9.74
C ASN A 310 -21.92 -19.91 9.81
N ARG A 311 -21.62 -20.72 10.83
CA ARG A 311 -20.32 -21.38 10.97
C ARG A 311 -19.99 -22.26 9.77
N TYR A 312 -20.93 -23.08 9.29
CA TYR A 312 -20.74 -23.91 8.09
C TYR A 312 -20.42 -23.08 6.85
N ARG A 313 -21.14 -21.97 6.64
CA ARG A 313 -20.92 -21.03 5.55
C ARG A 313 -19.51 -20.42 5.61
N ILE A 314 -19.12 -19.90 6.77
CA ILE A 314 -17.78 -19.31 6.98
C ILE A 314 -16.70 -20.37 6.81
N TRP A 315 -16.92 -21.59 7.32
CA TRP A 315 -16.00 -22.71 7.12
C TRP A 315 -15.76 -23.00 5.65
N SER A 316 -16.81 -22.97 4.82
CA SER A 316 -16.71 -23.17 3.38
C SER A 316 -15.85 -22.09 2.70
N THR A 317 -16.08 -20.82 3.01
CA THR A 317 -15.26 -19.71 2.49
C THR A 317 -13.81 -19.80 2.98
N CYS A 318 -13.58 -20.10 4.26
CA CYS A 318 -12.23 -20.26 4.81
C CYS A 318 -11.48 -21.45 4.17
N SER A 319 -12.16 -22.56 3.89
CA SER A 319 -11.57 -23.69 3.14
C SER A 319 -11.15 -23.29 1.73
N GLN A 320 -11.99 -22.53 1.01
CA GLN A 320 -11.64 -22.00 -0.31
C GLN A 320 -10.36 -21.16 -0.27
N VAL A 321 -10.24 -20.25 0.72
CA VAL A 321 -9.03 -19.45 0.92
C VAL A 321 -7.83 -20.34 1.25
N LEU A 322 -8.03 -21.38 2.06
CA LEU A 322 -6.96 -22.27 2.48
C LEU A 322 -6.41 -23.16 1.35
N ASP A 323 -7.24 -23.56 0.39
CA ASP A 323 -6.79 -24.32 -0.78
C ASP A 323 -5.71 -23.55 -1.56
N GLU A 324 -5.94 -22.26 -1.82
CA GLU A 324 -4.95 -21.39 -2.48
C GLU A 324 -3.75 -21.08 -1.56
N TYR A 325 -4.01 -20.85 -0.28
CA TYR A 325 -2.96 -20.63 0.72
C TYR A 325 -1.98 -21.80 0.79
N PHE A 326 -2.45 -23.05 0.79
CA PHE A 326 -1.56 -24.21 0.90
C PHE A 326 -0.71 -24.43 -0.35
N ASP A 327 -1.24 -24.15 -1.54
CA ASP A 327 -0.44 -24.14 -2.78
C ASP A 327 0.68 -23.09 -2.71
N ARG A 328 0.33 -21.85 -2.33
CA ARG A 328 1.30 -20.75 -2.15
C ARG A 328 2.33 -21.07 -1.06
N LYS A 329 1.89 -21.60 0.08
CA LYS A 329 2.76 -22.00 1.19
C LYS A 329 3.75 -23.08 0.77
N THR A 330 3.29 -24.10 0.04
CA THR A 330 4.15 -25.18 -0.46
C THR A 330 5.24 -24.63 -1.39
N LYS A 331 4.87 -23.74 -2.32
CA LYS A 331 5.83 -23.05 -3.20
C LYS A 331 6.84 -22.22 -2.41
N LEU A 332 6.39 -21.47 -1.40
CA LEU A 332 7.25 -20.69 -0.52
C LEU A 332 8.20 -21.57 0.29
N ASP A 333 7.72 -22.66 0.87
CA ASP A 333 8.52 -23.56 1.70
C ASP A 333 9.61 -24.25 0.85
N VAL A 334 9.29 -24.70 -0.37
CA VAL A 334 10.28 -25.23 -1.33
C VAL A 334 11.36 -24.17 -1.65
N ASN A 335 10.96 -22.92 -1.84
CA ASN A 335 11.90 -21.80 -2.04
C ASN A 335 12.71 -21.46 -0.78
N LEU A 336 12.14 -21.62 0.43
CA LEU A 336 12.81 -21.39 1.72
C LEU A 336 13.88 -22.45 2.03
N PHE A 337 13.60 -23.73 1.76
CA PHE A 337 14.59 -24.81 1.91
C PHE A 337 15.76 -24.69 0.93
N SER A 338 15.60 -23.89 -0.13
CA SER A 338 16.65 -23.52 -1.07
C SER A 338 17.28 -22.14 -0.80
N ARG A 339 16.84 -21.40 0.24
CA ARG A 339 17.48 -20.14 0.63
C ARG A 339 18.85 -20.41 1.25
N SER A 340 19.83 -19.75 0.67
CA SER A 340 21.19 -19.64 1.18
C SER A 340 21.20 -19.23 2.67
N PRO A 341 21.99 -19.90 3.53
CA PRO A 341 22.10 -19.55 4.95
C PRO A 341 22.40 -18.07 5.22
N ILE A 342 23.08 -17.37 4.31
CA ILE A 342 23.38 -15.95 4.50
C ILE A 342 22.13 -15.05 4.50
N LEU A 343 21.04 -15.48 3.88
CA LEU A 343 19.80 -14.71 3.83
C LEU A 343 19.01 -14.79 5.14
N GLN A 344 19.35 -15.73 6.03
CA GLN A 344 18.71 -15.83 7.33
C GLN A 344 19.05 -14.61 8.20
N ASN A 345 18.03 -13.98 8.77
CA ASN A 345 18.16 -12.76 9.59
C ASN A 345 18.85 -11.59 8.87
N ALA A 346 18.81 -11.55 7.54
CA ALA A 346 19.25 -10.39 6.77
C ALA A 346 18.22 -9.26 6.92
N ASN A 347 18.71 -8.03 7.06
CA ASN A 347 17.85 -6.85 6.97
C ASN A 347 17.48 -6.61 5.51
N SER A 348 16.39 -5.89 5.28
CA SER A 348 15.92 -5.53 3.95
C SER A 348 15.79 -4.02 3.82
N THR A 349 16.12 -3.47 2.66
CA THR A 349 15.70 -2.10 2.34
C THR A 349 14.17 -2.04 2.16
N PRO A 350 13.56 -0.85 2.26
CA PRO A 350 12.18 -0.66 1.82
C PRO A 350 11.93 -1.27 0.43
N MET A 351 10.79 -1.96 0.27
CA MET A 351 10.42 -2.55 -1.00
C MET A 351 10.07 -1.44 -1.99
N SER A 352 10.94 -1.23 -2.96
CA SER A 352 10.77 -0.15 -3.92
C SER A 352 9.89 -0.58 -5.07
N THR A 353 8.81 0.15 -5.32
CA THR A 353 7.99 -0.01 -6.53
C THR A 353 8.78 0.49 -7.75
N LEU A 354 8.92 -0.41 -8.73
CA LEU A 354 9.65 -0.22 -9.99
C LEU A 354 8.72 -0.04 -11.20
N VAL A 355 7.49 -0.54 -11.10
CA VAL A 355 6.50 -0.53 -12.19
C VAL A 355 5.17 0.02 -11.70
N VAL A 356 4.49 0.81 -12.52
CA VAL A 356 3.16 1.40 -12.23
C VAL A 356 2.22 1.19 -13.42
N PRO A 357 0.94 0.83 -13.19
CA PRO A 357 0.37 0.39 -11.92
C PRO A 357 0.99 -0.94 -11.46
N GLU A 358 0.92 -1.25 -10.16
CA GLU A 358 1.35 -2.55 -9.63
C GLU A 358 0.37 -3.65 -10.07
N SER A 359 0.86 -4.87 -10.34
CA SER A 359 -0.02 -6.01 -10.59
C SER A 359 -0.69 -6.47 -9.29
N ARG A 360 -1.89 -7.04 -9.42
CA ARG A 360 -2.65 -7.60 -8.28
C ARG A 360 -2.08 -8.93 -7.86
N HIS A 361 -1.78 -9.74 -8.87
CA HIS A 361 -1.11 -11.02 -8.71
C HIS A 361 0.38 -10.77 -8.81
N THR A 362 1.10 -11.02 -7.72
CA THR A 362 2.55 -10.95 -7.73
C THR A 362 3.14 -12.22 -7.14
N GLU A 363 4.13 -12.77 -7.81
CA GLU A 363 5.04 -13.74 -7.25
C GLU A 363 6.23 -13.01 -6.63
N SER A 364 6.82 -13.57 -5.58
CA SER A 364 7.98 -12.98 -4.90
C SER A 364 9.05 -14.03 -4.65
N SER A 365 10.31 -13.65 -4.79
CA SER A 365 11.45 -14.50 -4.49
C SER A 365 12.64 -13.68 -4.01
N ALA A 366 13.54 -14.35 -3.30
CA ALA A 366 14.79 -13.79 -2.82
C ALA A 366 15.96 -14.66 -3.26
N ILE A 367 17.05 -14.02 -3.68
CA ILE A 367 18.26 -14.69 -4.17
C ILE A 367 19.48 -14.14 -3.45
N SER A 368 20.52 -14.97 -3.34
CA SER A 368 21.74 -14.60 -2.63
C SER A 368 22.90 -14.30 -3.55
N LEU A 369 23.76 -13.35 -3.16
CA LEU A 369 25.06 -13.13 -3.80
C LEU A 369 26.08 -14.17 -3.36
N VAL A 370 25.98 -14.65 -2.11
CA VAL A 370 26.89 -15.63 -1.50
C VAL A 370 26.08 -16.66 -0.72
N ASN A 371 26.59 -17.89 -0.52
CA ASN A 371 25.82 -18.91 0.22
C ASN A 371 25.98 -18.73 1.75
N GLN A 372 27.17 -18.34 2.18
CA GLN A 372 27.52 -18.19 3.60
C GLN A 372 28.60 -17.10 3.77
N PHE A 373 28.77 -16.60 4.98
CA PHE A 373 29.72 -15.52 5.30
C PHE A 373 31.17 -15.84 4.88
N SER A 374 31.60 -17.11 4.95
CA SER A 374 32.95 -17.52 4.54
C SER A 374 33.23 -17.34 3.05
N ASP A 375 32.20 -17.27 2.22
CA ASP A 375 32.35 -17.19 0.76
C ASP A 375 32.68 -15.76 0.30
N ILE A 376 32.38 -14.75 1.13
CA ILE A 376 32.54 -13.32 0.82
C ILE A 376 33.95 -13.01 0.29
N GLN A 377 34.99 -13.58 0.90
CA GLN A 377 36.38 -13.29 0.53
C GLN A 377 36.69 -13.69 -0.92
N LYS A 378 36.11 -14.81 -1.40
CA LYS A 378 36.39 -15.40 -2.71
C LYS A 378 35.24 -15.21 -3.70
N ALA A 379 34.19 -14.50 -3.32
CA ALA A 379 33.00 -14.34 -4.13
C ALA A 379 33.34 -13.65 -5.45
N ARG A 380 32.87 -14.25 -6.55
CA ARG A 380 32.95 -13.74 -7.93
C ARG A 380 31.61 -13.94 -8.63
N THR A 381 30.53 -13.78 -7.86
CA THR A 381 29.17 -14.01 -8.28
C THR A 381 28.85 -13.15 -9.50
N ILE A 382 28.22 -13.78 -10.49
CA ILE A 382 27.72 -13.11 -11.68
C ILE A 382 26.26 -12.75 -11.41
N ILE A 383 25.94 -11.48 -11.56
CA ILE A 383 24.59 -10.95 -11.50
C ILE A 383 24.14 -10.75 -12.94
N THR A 384 23.00 -11.33 -13.31
CA THR A 384 22.44 -11.25 -14.66
C THR A 384 21.13 -10.48 -14.63
N THR A 385 20.98 -9.49 -15.49
CA THR A 385 19.69 -8.82 -15.72
C THR A 385 19.07 -9.36 -17.00
N TYR A 386 17.78 -9.70 -16.96
CA TYR A 386 17.02 -10.19 -18.11
C TYR A 386 16.05 -9.13 -18.59
N TRP A 387 15.97 -8.98 -19.91
CA TRP A 387 15.21 -7.92 -20.56
C TRP A 387 14.26 -8.53 -21.59
N LYS A 388 13.05 -7.98 -21.66
CA LYS A 388 12.08 -8.28 -22.72
C LYS A 388 12.53 -7.65 -24.04
N SER A 389 11.97 -8.12 -25.16
CA SER A 389 12.25 -7.55 -26.49
C SER A 389 11.87 -6.07 -26.61
N THR A 390 10.90 -5.65 -25.80
CA THR A 390 10.38 -4.29 -25.68
C THR A 390 11.23 -3.39 -24.75
N GLY A 391 12.26 -3.94 -24.11
CA GLY A 391 13.25 -3.19 -23.32
C GLY A 391 12.98 -3.11 -21.82
N GLU A 392 11.90 -3.71 -21.32
CA GLU A 392 11.60 -3.77 -19.88
C GLU A 392 12.45 -4.80 -19.15
N LEU A 393 12.80 -4.51 -17.89
CA LEU A 393 13.45 -5.44 -17.00
C LEU A 393 12.50 -6.59 -16.61
N ALA A 394 12.78 -7.80 -17.09
CA ALA A 394 12.01 -9.01 -16.79
C ALA A 394 12.39 -9.64 -15.45
N GLY A 395 13.69 -9.56 -15.09
CA GLY A 395 14.20 -10.19 -13.87
C GLY A 395 15.69 -9.99 -13.64
N ILE A 396 16.15 -10.45 -12.47
CA ILE A 396 17.54 -10.45 -12.04
C ILE A 396 17.88 -11.83 -11.47
N SER A 397 19.01 -12.41 -11.86
CA SER A 397 19.52 -13.64 -11.27
C SER A 397 20.94 -13.52 -10.73
N THR A 398 21.32 -14.50 -9.91
CA THR A 398 22.69 -14.69 -9.45
C THR A 398 23.17 -16.10 -9.78
N ARG A 399 24.45 -16.23 -10.12
CA ARG A 399 25.14 -17.52 -10.26
C ARG A 399 26.59 -17.43 -9.77
N TYR A 400 27.04 -18.47 -9.06
CA TYR A 400 28.37 -18.51 -8.44
C TYR A 400 29.51 -18.80 -9.43
N SER A 401 29.19 -19.44 -10.55
CA SER A 401 30.10 -19.76 -11.64
C SER A 401 29.30 -19.84 -12.95
N GLU A 402 29.99 -19.86 -14.10
CA GLU A 402 29.33 -19.98 -15.41
C GLU A 402 28.52 -21.27 -15.57
N ALA A 403 28.90 -22.34 -14.87
CA ALA A 403 28.19 -23.62 -14.87
C ALA A 403 27.29 -23.82 -13.62
N GLY A 404 27.15 -22.80 -12.77
CA GLY A 404 26.39 -22.87 -11.53
C GLY A 404 24.87 -22.83 -11.75
N SER A 405 24.11 -23.28 -10.76
CA SER A 405 22.65 -23.11 -10.75
C SER A 405 22.29 -21.63 -10.71
N VAL A 406 21.32 -21.25 -11.53
CA VAL A 406 20.80 -19.88 -11.63
C VAL A 406 19.65 -19.73 -10.65
N GLN A 407 19.73 -18.72 -9.77
CA GLN A 407 18.62 -18.31 -8.93
C GLN A 407 18.00 -17.03 -9.51
N LEU A 408 16.76 -17.09 -10.00
CA LEU A 408 16.08 -15.98 -10.69
C LEU A 408 15.01 -15.34 -9.79
N ILE A 409 15.01 -14.01 -9.75
CA ILE A 409 13.86 -13.17 -9.38
C ILE A 409 13.31 -12.58 -10.68
N GLY A 410 12.01 -12.72 -10.91
CA GLY A 410 11.36 -12.24 -12.12
C GLY A 410 10.93 -13.36 -13.06
N SER A 411 10.37 -12.98 -14.20
CA SER A 411 9.80 -13.94 -15.14
C SER A 411 10.86 -14.58 -16.02
N ASN A 412 10.72 -15.89 -16.26
CA ASN A 412 11.49 -16.61 -17.27
C ASN A 412 10.84 -16.57 -18.66
N ARG A 413 9.72 -15.85 -18.81
CA ARG A 413 8.96 -15.72 -20.06
C ARG A 413 9.46 -14.53 -20.87
N ASP A 414 9.42 -14.66 -22.19
CA ASP A 414 9.68 -13.58 -23.14
C ASP A 414 11.01 -12.84 -22.97
N ILE A 415 12.03 -13.52 -22.42
CA ILE A 415 13.38 -12.99 -22.29
C ILE A 415 14.01 -12.90 -23.68
N ALA A 416 14.37 -11.68 -24.10
CA ALA A 416 15.04 -11.42 -25.36
C ALA A 416 16.54 -11.18 -25.20
N LYS A 417 16.95 -10.57 -24.09
CA LYS A 417 18.35 -10.21 -23.84
C LYS A 417 18.72 -10.48 -22.38
N ALA A 418 19.96 -10.91 -22.15
CA ALA A 418 20.56 -11.03 -20.83
C ALA A 418 21.89 -10.26 -20.80
N GLU A 419 22.18 -9.60 -19.70
CA GLU A 419 23.44 -8.86 -19.49
C GLU A 419 24.05 -9.24 -18.15
N ASP A 420 25.34 -9.53 -18.14
CA ASP A 420 26.07 -10.04 -16.98
C ASP A 420 27.01 -8.97 -16.40
N VAL A 421 27.00 -8.83 -15.08
CA VAL A 421 28.02 -8.13 -14.32
C VAL A 421 28.62 -9.06 -13.28
N GLN A 422 29.94 -9.13 -13.23
CA GLN A 422 30.65 -9.95 -12.26
C GLN A 422 31.10 -9.09 -11.07
N LEU A 423 30.91 -9.59 -9.84
CA LEU A 423 31.48 -8.96 -8.65
C LEU A 423 33.02 -8.88 -8.77
N PRO A 424 33.62 -7.67 -8.74
CA PRO A 424 35.05 -7.51 -8.89
C PRO A 424 35.86 -8.08 -7.72
N ASP A 425 37.10 -8.49 -7.99
CA ASP A 425 38.03 -8.92 -6.96
C ASP A 425 38.36 -7.77 -5.99
N GLY A 426 38.26 -8.03 -4.68
CA GLY A 426 38.63 -7.06 -3.65
C GLY A 426 37.64 -5.91 -3.44
N GLU A 427 36.50 -5.94 -4.11
CA GLU A 427 35.41 -4.97 -3.93
C GLU A 427 34.05 -5.65 -3.76
N TRP A 428 33.06 -4.84 -3.37
CA TRP A 428 31.69 -5.28 -3.16
C TRP A 428 30.69 -4.32 -3.80
N LEU A 429 29.49 -4.86 -4.07
CA LEU A 429 28.35 -4.08 -4.55
C LEU A 429 27.90 -3.10 -3.45
N SER A 430 27.88 -1.80 -3.77
CA SER A 430 27.51 -0.74 -2.84
C SER A 430 26.05 -0.31 -2.99
N ALA A 431 25.54 -0.21 -4.21
CA ALA A 431 24.16 0.18 -4.49
C ALA A 431 23.73 -0.23 -5.90
N ILE A 432 22.42 -0.14 -6.16
CA ILE A 432 21.82 -0.31 -7.48
C ILE A 432 20.98 0.94 -7.78
N ILE A 433 21.13 1.49 -8.98
CA ILE A 433 20.26 2.55 -9.50
C ILE A 433 19.41 1.96 -10.62
N PHE A 434 18.10 2.11 -10.50
CA PHE A 434 17.13 1.80 -11.54
C PHE A 434 16.79 3.07 -12.32
N SER A 435 16.82 2.97 -13.65
CA SER A 435 16.32 4.00 -14.56
C SER A 435 14.95 3.57 -15.05
N SER A 436 13.93 4.38 -14.75
CA SER A 436 12.55 4.16 -15.15
C SER A 436 12.13 5.19 -16.19
N MET A 437 11.38 4.73 -17.19
CA MET A 437 10.73 5.55 -18.20
C MET A 437 9.22 5.39 -18.10
N GLY A 438 8.49 6.47 -18.34
CA GLY A 438 7.04 6.50 -18.20
C GLY A 438 6.51 7.79 -17.60
N GLY A 439 5.19 7.89 -17.52
CA GLY A 439 4.45 9.08 -17.12
C GLY A 439 3.30 9.40 -18.07
N LEU A 440 2.35 10.22 -17.60
CA LEU A 440 1.19 10.73 -18.36
C LEU A 440 1.64 11.65 -19.53
N GLU A 441 2.36 11.10 -20.51
CA GLU A 441 2.81 11.81 -21.70
C GLU A 441 2.21 11.23 -23.01
N LYS A 442 1.11 10.49 -22.91
CA LYS A 442 0.32 10.10 -24.09
C LYS A 442 -1.18 10.21 -23.85
N ILE A 443 -1.74 11.37 -24.18
CA ILE A 443 -2.94 11.34 -25.01
C ILE A 443 -2.41 11.74 -26.38
N ASP A 444 -2.37 10.78 -27.29
CA ASP A 444 -2.19 11.08 -28.69
C ASP A 444 -3.29 12.09 -29.06
N ASP A 445 -2.90 13.25 -29.60
CA ASP A 445 -3.78 14.16 -30.32
C ASP A 445 -4.30 13.40 -31.56
N ASP A 446 -5.23 12.46 -31.37
CA ASP A 446 -5.97 11.88 -32.49
C ASP A 446 -7.13 12.84 -32.79
N ASP A 447 -6.80 13.80 -33.64
CA ASP A 447 -7.76 14.63 -34.35
C ASP A 447 -8.79 13.74 -35.05
N GLY A 448 -10.03 13.74 -34.56
CA GLY A 448 -11.19 13.43 -35.40
C GLY A 448 -12.26 12.56 -34.76
N ASP A 449 -13.36 13.21 -34.38
CA ASP A 449 -14.72 12.66 -34.36
C ASP A 449 -14.89 11.24 -33.80
N SER A 450 -15.18 11.14 -32.50
CA SER A 450 -16.08 10.07 -32.05
C SER A 450 -17.20 10.64 -31.19
N ASP A 451 -18.40 10.34 -31.66
CA ASP A 451 -19.67 10.72 -31.07
C ASP A 451 -19.76 10.35 -29.59
N TRP A 452 -20.34 11.28 -28.83
CA TRP A 452 -20.78 11.07 -27.47
C TRP A 452 -21.75 9.88 -27.40
N ALA A 453 -21.51 9.01 -26.42
CA ALA A 453 -22.31 7.86 -26.01
C ALA A 453 -22.09 6.56 -26.81
N SER A 454 -21.04 5.83 -26.45
CA SER A 454 -21.16 4.36 -26.38
C SER A 454 -20.76 3.89 -24.98
N GLU A 455 -21.67 3.17 -24.35
CA GLU A 455 -21.47 2.38 -23.14
C GLU A 455 -20.51 1.22 -23.45
N SER A 456 -19.21 1.52 -23.57
CA SER A 456 -18.17 0.48 -23.68
C SER A 456 -17.49 0.30 -22.32
N GLU A 457 -17.73 -0.87 -21.72
CA GLU A 457 -17.19 -1.39 -20.46
C GLU A 457 -15.66 -1.63 -20.48
N SER A 458 -14.84 -0.67 -20.93
CA SER A 458 -13.41 -0.95 -21.13
C SER A 458 -12.47 0.17 -20.71
N ASP A 459 -12.52 0.56 -19.43
CA ASP A 459 -11.35 1.10 -18.71
C ASP A 459 -10.88 0.10 -17.63
N GLN A 460 -10.95 -1.19 -17.96
CA GLN A 460 -10.28 -2.23 -17.21
C GLN A 460 -8.79 -2.18 -17.53
N TYR A 461 -7.96 -1.61 -16.65
CA TYR A 461 -6.52 -1.88 -16.64
C TYR A 461 -6.31 -3.39 -16.42
N ASP A 462 -6.25 -4.16 -17.48
CA ASP A 462 -5.91 -5.58 -17.42
C ASP A 462 -4.50 -5.70 -16.81
N ASP A 463 -4.27 -6.69 -15.94
CA ASP A 463 -2.96 -7.00 -15.37
C ASP A 463 -1.97 -7.44 -16.49
N THR A 464 -2.42 -7.53 -17.75
CA THR A 464 -1.60 -7.75 -18.95
C THR A 464 -1.25 -6.47 -19.73
N SER A 465 -1.87 -5.33 -19.40
CA SER A 465 -1.64 -4.05 -20.08
C SER A 465 -0.22 -3.51 -19.85
N LYS A 466 0.29 -2.74 -20.81
CA LYS A 466 1.63 -2.14 -20.70
C LYS A 466 1.64 -1.16 -19.52
N PRO A 467 2.64 -1.21 -18.63
CA PRO A 467 2.73 -0.27 -17.52
C PRO A 467 2.95 1.18 -18.01
N ASP A 468 2.39 2.12 -17.26
CA ASP A 468 2.58 3.57 -17.44
C ASP A 468 4.01 3.99 -17.06
N PHE A 469 4.63 3.27 -16.12
CA PHE A 469 6.01 3.44 -15.70
C PHE A 469 6.72 2.10 -15.62
N GLN A 470 7.90 1.99 -16.21
CA GLN A 470 8.68 0.75 -16.25
C GLN A 470 10.18 0.99 -16.18
N VAL A 471 10.91 0.00 -15.64
CA VAL A 471 12.36 0.01 -15.60
C VAL A 471 12.92 -0.38 -16.97
N VAL A 472 13.80 0.48 -17.49
CA VAL A 472 14.49 0.31 -18.77
C VAL A 472 16.02 0.25 -18.61
N GLY A 473 16.54 0.55 -17.42
CA GLY A 473 17.98 0.57 -17.13
C GLY A 473 18.30 0.15 -15.70
N VAL A 474 19.44 -0.52 -15.52
CA VAL A 474 19.98 -0.89 -14.20
C VAL A 474 21.47 -0.56 -14.16
N LYS A 475 21.90 0.19 -13.15
CA LYS A 475 23.29 0.56 -12.92
C LYS A 475 23.79 -0.02 -11.60
N PHE A 476 24.83 -0.84 -11.67
CA PHE A 476 25.49 -1.44 -10.51
C PHE A 476 26.66 -0.59 -10.06
N LEU A 477 26.66 -0.23 -8.77
CA LEU A 477 27.73 0.58 -8.18
C LEU A 477 28.66 -0.29 -7.34
N PHE A 478 29.95 -0.09 -7.54
CA PHE A 478 31.00 -0.75 -6.79
C PHE A 478 31.77 0.27 -5.96
N SER A 479 32.49 -0.22 -4.95
CA SER A 479 33.18 0.63 -4.00
C SER A 479 34.36 1.41 -4.61
N ARG A 480 35.00 0.91 -5.67
CA ARG A 480 36.16 1.60 -6.29
C ARG A 480 36.19 1.48 -7.81
N ASN A 481 35.61 0.44 -8.40
CA ASN A 481 35.46 0.29 -9.84
C ASN A 481 34.38 1.23 -10.41
N PRO A 482 34.51 1.61 -11.70
CA PRO A 482 33.46 2.35 -12.39
C PRO A 482 32.11 1.63 -12.35
N PRO A 483 30.98 2.38 -12.29
CA PRO A 483 29.65 1.80 -12.42
C PRO A 483 29.47 0.98 -13.70
N VAL A 484 28.72 -0.11 -13.61
CA VAL A 484 28.35 -0.94 -14.78
C VAL A 484 26.88 -0.70 -15.10
N GLN A 485 26.57 -0.29 -16.33
CA GLN A 485 25.20 -0.05 -16.81
C GLN A 485 24.72 -1.22 -17.68
N HIS A 486 23.52 -1.72 -17.38
CA HIS A 486 22.74 -2.62 -18.23
C HIS A 486 21.48 -1.88 -18.73
N GLY A 487 20.96 -2.25 -19.90
CA GLY A 487 19.83 -1.57 -20.51
C GLY A 487 20.13 -0.11 -20.92
N GLN A 488 19.14 0.77 -20.78
CA GLN A 488 19.21 2.18 -21.17
C GLN A 488 19.83 3.06 -20.07
N TYR A 489 20.41 4.19 -20.47
CA TYR A 489 21.04 5.16 -19.55
C TYR A 489 20.09 6.25 -19.04
N GLU A 490 19.12 6.63 -19.86
CA GLU A 490 18.20 7.75 -19.61
C GLU A 490 16.96 7.31 -18.83
N GLY A 491 16.35 8.26 -18.12
CA GLY A 491 15.13 8.08 -17.36
C GLY A 491 15.21 8.59 -15.93
N HIS A 492 14.10 8.47 -15.22
CA HIS A 492 13.98 8.86 -13.82
C HIS A 492 14.65 7.82 -12.92
N LEU A 493 15.41 8.29 -11.93
CA LEU A 493 16.37 7.48 -11.18
C LEU A 493 15.83 7.11 -9.81
N ARG A 494 15.87 5.82 -9.48
CA ARG A 494 15.65 5.31 -8.13
C ARG A 494 16.90 4.61 -7.65
N ILE A 495 17.44 5.02 -6.51
CA ILE A 495 18.56 4.32 -5.87
C ILE A 495 18.09 3.45 -4.72
N ILE A 496 18.69 2.25 -4.63
CA ILE A 496 18.53 1.32 -3.52
C ILE A 496 19.93 0.96 -3.03
N GLN A 497 20.19 1.21 -1.75
CA GLN A 497 21.48 0.97 -1.10
C GLN A 497 21.25 0.39 0.31
N PRO A 498 22.18 -0.43 0.84
CA PRO A 498 22.06 -0.95 2.20
C PRO A 498 22.18 0.18 3.23
N SER A 499 21.67 -0.06 4.44
CA SER A 499 21.87 0.88 5.56
C SER A 499 23.34 1.17 5.82
N GLN A 500 23.65 2.34 6.38
CA GLN A 500 25.02 2.70 6.74
C GLN A 500 25.67 1.60 7.61
N GLY A 501 26.92 1.26 7.31
CA GLY A 501 27.65 0.19 8.01
C GLY A 501 27.19 -1.24 7.69
N HIS A 502 26.40 -1.43 6.63
CA HIS A 502 25.95 -2.74 6.15
C HIS A 502 26.47 -3.04 4.74
N PHE A 503 26.44 -4.31 4.34
CA PHE A 503 26.84 -4.78 3.02
C PHE A 503 25.78 -5.69 2.40
N VAL A 504 25.68 -5.68 1.07
CA VAL A 504 24.67 -6.43 0.32
C VAL A 504 24.97 -7.93 0.35
N VAL A 505 23.98 -8.77 0.65
CA VAL A 505 24.12 -10.24 0.61
C VAL A 505 23.17 -10.91 -0.37
N GLY A 506 22.17 -10.19 -0.87
CA GLY A 506 21.17 -10.73 -1.78
C GLY A 506 20.16 -9.69 -2.21
N PHE A 507 19.16 -10.15 -2.95
CA PHE A 507 18.07 -9.36 -3.47
C PHE A 507 16.74 -10.02 -3.12
N ASP A 508 15.71 -9.21 -2.97
CA ASP A 508 14.32 -9.61 -2.80
C ASP A 508 13.49 -8.84 -3.82
N GLY A 509 12.54 -9.49 -4.48
CA GLY A 509 11.73 -8.82 -5.49
C GLY A 509 10.47 -9.58 -5.87
N SER A 510 9.55 -8.86 -6.50
CA SER A 510 8.27 -9.40 -6.95
C SER A 510 7.96 -9.02 -8.40
N TRP A 511 7.25 -9.90 -9.11
CA TRP A 511 6.85 -9.73 -10.50
C TRP A 511 5.40 -10.18 -10.70
N GLY A 512 4.70 -9.55 -11.65
CA GLY A 512 3.32 -9.89 -11.99
C GLY A 512 3.15 -10.63 -13.32
N PRO A 513 1.90 -10.86 -13.78
CA PRO A 513 1.57 -11.55 -15.02
C PRO A 513 2.22 -10.95 -16.28
N ARG A 514 2.50 -9.63 -16.26
CA ARG A 514 3.23 -8.91 -17.33
C ARG A 514 4.63 -9.45 -17.59
N GLY A 515 5.17 -10.22 -16.64
CA GLY A 515 6.51 -10.78 -16.71
C GLY A 515 7.62 -9.74 -16.57
N VAL A 516 7.34 -8.63 -15.89
CA VAL A 516 8.32 -7.58 -15.56
C VAL A 516 8.60 -7.56 -14.06
N LEU A 517 9.80 -7.15 -13.66
CA LEU A 517 10.16 -6.99 -12.26
C LEU A 517 9.50 -5.72 -11.70
N GLU A 518 8.54 -5.88 -10.78
CA GLU A 518 7.67 -4.80 -10.31
C GLU A 518 8.10 -4.18 -9.01
N LYS A 519 8.72 -4.97 -8.12
CA LYS A 519 9.29 -4.46 -6.87
C LYS A 519 10.65 -5.07 -6.59
N PHE A 520 11.48 -4.31 -5.89
CA PHE A 520 12.83 -4.74 -5.56
C PHE A 520 13.32 -4.16 -4.22
N ALA A 521 14.10 -4.97 -3.51
CA ALA A 521 14.81 -4.61 -2.30
C ALA A 521 16.18 -5.30 -2.26
N ILE A 522 17.10 -4.66 -1.54
CA ILE A 522 18.42 -5.19 -1.22
C ILE A 522 18.35 -5.87 0.15
N LEU A 523 18.87 -7.10 0.23
CA LEU A 523 19.08 -7.82 1.49
C LEU A 523 20.51 -7.58 1.96
N HIS A 524 20.70 -7.24 3.24
CA HIS A 524 21.99 -6.80 3.76
C HIS A 524 22.23 -7.19 5.24
N HIS A 525 23.50 -7.36 5.61
CA HIS A 525 23.95 -7.59 6.99
C HIS A 525 24.88 -6.48 7.46
N PRO A 526 25.00 -6.21 8.77
CA PRO A 526 25.99 -5.28 9.27
C PRO A 526 27.40 -5.85 9.07
N VAL A 527 28.37 -4.96 8.80
CA VAL A 527 29.74 -5.33 8.43
C VAL A 527 30.46 -6.13 9.52
N ASP A 528 30.06 -5.98 10.79
CA ASP A 528 30.60 -6.72 11.94
C ASP A 528 30.33 -8.23 11.91
N ARG A 529 29.30 -8.68 11.17
CA ARG A 529 29.00 -10.11 10.95
C ARG A 529 29.90 -10.74 9.90
N ALA A 530 30.62 -9.95 9.10
CA ALA A 530 31.49 -10.48 8.07
C ALA A 530 32.81 -11.02 8.67
N PRO A 531 33.48 -11.99 8.02
CA PRO A 531 34.76 -12.49 8.50
C PRO A 531 35.82 -11.36 8.58
N PRO A 532 36.70 -11.32 9.60
CA PRO A 532 37.62 -10.19 9.82
C PRO A 532 38.50 -9.81 8.61
N GLY A 533 38.87 -10.78 7.77
CA GLY A 533 39.68 -10.54 6.55
C GLY A 533 38.94 -9.92 5.37
N THR A 534 37.62 -9.72 5.47
CA THR A 534 36.76 -9.23 4.37
C THR A 534 36.39 -7.76 4.50
N ILE A 535 36.65 -7.11 5.64
CA ILE A 535 36.18 -5.75 5.92
C ILE A 535 36.68 -4.76 4.86
N ASP A 536 37.95 -4.81 4.48
CA ASP A 536 38.52 -3.96 3.43
C ASP A 536 37.81 -4.09 2.08
N ARG A 537 37.24 -5.26 1.79
CA ARG A 537 36.47 -5.54 0.57
C ARG A 537 35.07 -4.95 0.63
N LEU A 538 34.46 -4.93 1.83
CA LEU A 538 33.09 -4.48 2.06
C LEU A 538 32.98 -2.97 2.32
N THR A 539 34.03 -2.34 2.85
CA THR A 539 34.04 -0.91 3.15
C THR A 539 34.34 -0.08 1.91
N SER A 540 33.42 0.83 1.55
CA SER A 540 33.67 1.87 0.57
C SER A 540 34.77 2.81 1.06
N LYS A 541 35.85 2.98 0.27
CA LYS A 541 36.98 3.87 0.59
C LYS A 541 36.89 5.25 -0.08
N THR A 542 35.83 5.52 -0.83
CA THR A 542 35.68 6.72 -1.66
C THR A 542 34.57 7.61 -1.14
N ASP A 543 34.81 8.94 -1.18
CA ASP A 543 33.78 9.98 -1.07
C ASP A 543 32.63 9.59 -1.98
N SER A 544 31.53 9.10 -1.41
CA SER A 544 30.42 8.58 -2.19
C SER A 544 29.87 9.73 -3.04
N GLN A 545 29.87 9.57 -4.36
CA GLN A 545 29.18 10.47 -5.30
C GLN A 545 27.67 10.50 -5.08
N ILE A 546 27.17 9.75 -4.09
CA ILE A 546 25.76 9.60 -3.78
C ILE A 546 25.55 9.84 -2.29
N SER A 547 24.43 10.50 -2.00
CA SER A 547 24.02 10.80 -0.64
C SER A 547 23.71 9.52 0.14
N SER A 548 24.24 9.43 1.36
CA SER A 548 23.87 8.40 2.32
C SER A 548 22.55 8.72 3.05
N ASP A 549 21.93 9.87 2.76
CA ASP A 549 20.67 10.28 3.37
C ASP A 549 19.54 9.31 2.98
N PRO A 550 18.84 8.70 3.95
CA PRO A 550 17.74 7.78 3.69
C PRO A 550 16.63 8.35 2.79
N LEU A 551 16.41 9.68 2.81
CA LEU A 551 15.42 10.33 1.96
C LEU A 551 15.76 10.24 0.47
N THR A 552 17.04 10.04 0.12
CA THR A 552 17.47 9.82 -1.27
C THR A 552 16.82 8.55 -1.84
N MET A 553 16.71 7.49 -1.05
CA MET A 553 16.10 6.22 -1.46
C MET A 553 14.57 6.25 -1.45
N LYS A 554 13.97 7.19 -0.71
CA LYS A 554 12.52 7.31 -0.55
C LYS A 554 11.83 7.79 -1.82
N HIS A 555 12.53 8.53 -2.66
CA HIS A 555 11.96 9.23 -3.82
C HIS A 555 12.44 8.63 -5.14
N LEU A 556 11.56 8.65 -6.14
CA LEU A 556 11.97 8.58 -7.54
C LEU A 556 12.46 9.98 -7.93
N TRP A 557 13.64 10.12 -8.51
CA TRP A 557 14.21 11.42 -8.87
C TRP A 557 14.14 11.63 -10.37
N LYS A 558 13.75 12.83 -10.80
CA LYS A 558 13.66 13.16 -12.21
C LYS A 558 15.07 13.35 -12.78
N ASP A 559 15.45 12.45 -13.68
CA ASP A 559 16.64 12.48 -14.56
C ASP A 559 18.01 12.38 -13.86
N GLU A 560 18.17 12.96 -12.68
CA GLU A 560 19.41 12.97 -11.89
C GLU A 560 19.16 12.77 -10.40
N LEU A 561 20.14 12.13 -9.72
CA LEU A 561 20.13 12.00 -8.26
C LEU A 561 20.58 13.32 -7.59
N PRO A 562 20.10 13.61 -6.37
CA PRO A 562 20.48 14.82 -5.65
C PRO A 562 21.97 14.81 -5.25
N PRO A 563 22.60 15.99 -5.03
CA PRO A 563 24.00 16.08 -4.67
C PRO A 563 24.33 15.36 -3.35
N ALA A 564 25.39 14.56 -3.36
CA ALA A 564 25.76 13.67 -2.25
C ALA A 564 26.18 14.37 -0.96
N ASN A 565 26.74 15.57 -1.08
CA ASN A 565 27.30 16.35 0.02
C ASN A 565 26.26 17.25 0.71
N LEU A 566 25.00 17.20 0.27
CA LEU A 566 23.91 17.96 0.86
C LEU A 566 23.03 17.07 1.73
N LYS A 567 22.60 17.63 2.87
CA LYS A 567 21.60 17.00 3.73
C LYS A 567 20.22 17.21 3.12
N ILE A 568 19.39 16.18 3.08
CA ILE A 568 18.03 16.26 2.56
C ILE A 568 17.08 16.46 3.73
N LEU A 569 16.21 17.46 3.67
CA LEU A 569 15.22 17.74 4.70
C LEU A 569 13.84 17.22 4.28
N PRO A 570 13.05 16.59 5.19
CA PRO A 570 11.75 16.01 4.85
C PRO A 570 10.81 16.99 4.13
N CYS A 571 10.10 16.55 3.10
CA CYS A 571 9.16 17.41 2.39
C CYS A 571 7.84 17.61 3.14
N THR A 572 7.23 18.79 2.98
CA THR A 572 5.84 19.07 3.35
C THR A 572 4.90 18.72 2.19
N LEU A 573 3.68 18.28 2.50
CA LEU A 573 2.68 17.84 1.52
C LEU A 573 1.47 18.77 1.49
N SER A 574 0.76 18.78 0.35
CA SER A 574 -0.55 19.40 0.24
C SER A 574 -1.63 18.60 0.99
N GLN A 575 -2.78 19.23 1.25
CA GLN A 575 -3.94 18.53 1.83
C GLN A 575 -4.48 17.42 0.91
N ARG A 576 -4.31 17.56 -0.41
CA ARG A 576 -4.58 16.48 -1.40
C ARG A 576 -3.47 15.42 -1.46
N GLY A 577 -2.39 15.56 -0.68
CA GLY A 577 -1.25 14.63 -0.68
C GLY A 577 -1.59 13.20 -0.21
N TRP A 578 -2.80 12.98 0.30
CA TRP A 578 -3.28 11.68 0.77
C TRP A 578 -3.76 10.76 -0.35
N THR A 579 -4.19 11.32 -1.48
CA THR A 579 -4.56 10.55 -2.69
C THR A 579 -3.37 10.38 -3.64
N PHE A 580 -2.18 10.80 -3.22
CA PHE A 580 -1.02 10.92 -4.08
C PHE A 580 0.08 9.95 -3.68
N ASN A 581 0.30 8.93 -4.51
CA ASN A 581 1.39 7.99 -4.29
C ASN A 581 2.72 8.62 -4.77
N LYS A 582 3.61 8.92 -3.82
CA LYS A 582 4.94 9.48 -4.09
C LYS A 582 5.82 8.60 -4.99
N ALA A 583 5.46 7.31 -5.16
CA ALA A 583 6.17 6.43 -6.07
C ALA A 583 5.91 6.76 -7.55
N TRP A 584 4.84 7.48 -7.88
CA TRP A 584 4.34 7.67 -9.26
C TRP A 584 4.75 9.00 -9.90
N SER A 585 5.36 9.91 -9.14
CA SER A 585 5.74 11.23 -9.63
C SER A 585 7.19 11.53 -9.24
N PRO A 586 8.08 11.62 -10.24
CA PRO A 586 9.48 11.96 -10.00
C PRO A 586 9.63 13.30 -9.28
N MET A 587 10.49 13.32 -8.26
CA MET A 587 10.93 14.54 -7.60
C MET A 587 11.96 15.25 -8.48
N GLU A 588 11.69 16.51 -8.80
CA GLU A 588 12.66 17.41 -9.40
C GLU A 588 13.41 18.13 -8.31
N TYR A 589 14.68 18.44 -8.54
CA TYR A 589 15.49 19.15 -7.57
C TYR A 589 16.21 20.34 -8.21
N LEU A 590 16.33 21.41 -7.44
CA LEU A 590 17.05 22.62 -7.84
C LEU A 590 18.02 23.00 -6.74
N ALA A 591 19.27 22.58 -6.91
CA ALA A 591 20.37 23.03 -6.08
C ALA A 591 20.73 24.49 -6.44
N PHE A 592 20.77 25.35 -5.41
CA PHE A 592 21.28 26.71 -5.51
C PHE A 592 22.82 26.73 -5.52
N GLY A 593 23.41 25.71 -4.89
CA GLY A 593 24.84 25.44 -4.83
C GLY A 593 25.09 24.24 -3.91
N THR A 594 26.27 23.65 -3.99
CA THR A 594 26.72 22.54 -3.14
C THR A 594 27.76 22.99 -2.11
N CYS A 595 28.35 24.17 -2.31
CA CYS A 595 29.28 24.85 -1.43
C CYS A 595 29.05 26.38 -1.46
N ASP A 596 29.70 27.13 -0.55
CA ASP A 596 29.51 28.58 -0.47
C ASP A 596 30.01 29.31 -1.74
N GLU A 597 31.06 28.80 -2.39
CA GLU A 597 31.61 29.36 -3.62
C GLU A 597 30.62 29.29 -4.79
N GLU A 598 29.74 28.28 -4.81
CA GLU A 598 28.65 28.18 -5.79
C GLU A 598 27.50 29.12 -5.44
N LEU A 599 27.15 29.22 -4.14
CA LEU A 599 26.15 30.19 -3.69
C LEU A 599 26.58 31.64 -3.96
N ALA A 600 27.88 31.94 -3.93
CA ALA A 600 28.44 33.23 -4.29
C ALA A 600 28.18 33.63 -5.75
N LYS A 601 27.77 32.68 -6.60
CA LYS A 601 27.43 32.94 -8.00
C LYS A 601 25.94 33.20 -8.21
N LEU A 602 25.11 33.14 -7.17
CA LEU A 602 23.68 33.41 -7.30
C LEU A 602 23.43 34.87 -7.67
N LYS A 603 22.61 35.08 -8.70
CA LYS A 603 22.22 36.41 -9.21
C LYS A 603 20.74 36.69 -9.03
N ALA A 604 19.89 35.67 -9.16
CA ALA A 604 18.44 35.81 -8.95
C ALA A 604 17.77 34.46 -8.67
N ILE A 605 16.64 34.52 -7.98
CA ILE A 605 15.66 33.43 -7.87
C ILE A 605 14.35 33.89 -8.49
N GLY A 606 13.69 33.00 -9.22
CA GLY A 606 12.39 33.24 -9.81
C GLY A 606 11.40 32.12 -9.56
N VAL A 607 10.13 32.47 -9.41
CA VAL A 607 9.03 31.52 -9.21
C VAL A 607 7.87 31.93 -10.13
N ASP A 608 7.26 30.97 -10.79
CA ASP A 608 6.05 31.18 -11.58
C ASP A 608 4.87 31.57 -10.68
N SER A 609 4.02 32.49 -11.12
CA SER A 609 2.87 32.97 -10.34
C SER A 609 1.86 31.89 -9.94
N ARG A 610 1.82 30.75 -10.65
CA ARG A 610 1.03 29.56 -10.32
C ARG A 610 1.87 28.44 -9.69
N PHE A 611 3.13 28.73 -9.34
CA PHE A 611 4.09 27.78 -8.77
C PHE A 611 4.35 26.57 -9.68
N LEU A 612 4.21 26.74 -10.99
CA LEU A 612 4.48 25.69 -11.99
C LEU A 612 5.96 25.53 -12.31
N GLY A 613 6.80 26.45 -11.86
CA GLY A 613 8.23 26.39 -12.11
C GLY A 613 9.01 27.31 -11.20
N ILE A 614 10.23 26.90 -10.88
CA ILE A 614 11.18 27.63 -10.06
C ILE A 614 12.51 27.67 -10.81
N GLU A 615 13.15 28.85 -10.84
CA GLU A 615 14.39 29.07 -11.58
C GLU A 615 15.42 29.82 -10.74
N ILE A 616 16.70 29.46 -10.93
CA ILE A 616 17.86 30.16 -10.40
C ILE A 616 18.70 30.66 -11.58
N ILE A 617 19.18 31.89 -11.46
CA ILE A 617 20.09 32.53 -12.42
C ILE A 617 21.42 32.79 -11.73
N TYR A 618 22.50 32.39 -12.38
CA TYR A 618 23.87 32.59 -11.92
C TYR A 618 24.53 33.81 -12.57
N THR A 619 25.65 34.27 -12.02
CA THR A 619 26.38 35.47 -12.47
C THR A 619 26.94 35.37 -13.88
N ASP A 620 27.27 34.15 -14.31
CA ASP A 620 27.74 33.81 -15.67
C ASP A 620 26.59 33.78 -16.71
N GLY A 621 25.34 33.92 -16.26
CA GLY A 621 24.14 33.85 -17.10
C GLY A 621 23.53 32.46 -17.19
N THR A 622 24.17 31.43 -16.61
CA THR A 622 23.63 30.08 -16.52
C THR A 622 22.30 30.10 -15.77
N ARG A 623 21.34 29.29 -16.22
CA ARG A 623 20.03 29.13 -15.58
C ARG A 623 19.76 27.67 -15.30
N ARG A 624 19.26 27.38 -14.09
CA ARG A 624 18.73 26.06 -13.73
C ARG A 624 17.28 26.22 -13.28
N ASN A 625 16.43 25.29 -13.66
CA ASN A 625 15.01 25.35 -13.37
C ASN A 625 14.44 23.96 -13.13
N ILE A 626 13.27 23.94 -12.49
CA ILE A 626 12.42 22.77 -12.28
C ILE A 626 10.96 23.14 -12.52
N GLY A 627 10.13 22.13 -12.78
CA GLY A 627 8.67 22.23 -12.89
C GLY A 627 8.14 22.32 -14.33
N PRO A 628 6.84 21.99 -14.51
CA PRO A 628 6.20 21.82 -15.83
C PRO A 628 5.98 23.12 -16.60
N GLY A 629 6.00 24.29 -15.97
CA GLY A 629 5.62 25.54 -16.64
C GLY A 629 6.27 26.79 -16.08
N ARG A 630 6.60 27.75 -16.95
CA ARG A 630 7.23 29.04 -16.62
C ARG A 630 6.55 30.18 -17.36
N HIS A 631 5.24 30.29 -17.22
CA HIS A 631 4.42 31.20 -18.02
C HIS A 631 4.51 32.65 -17.53
N ALA A 632 4.58 32.85 -16.21
CA ALA A 632 4.57 34.16 -15.59
C ALA A 632 5.53 34.17 -14.38
N MET A 633 6.82 34.30 -14.67
CA MET A 633 7.89 34.30 -13.67
C MET A 633 8.02 35.65 -12.96
N GLN A 634 8.00 35.62 -11.63
CA GLN A 634 8.43 36.72 -10.78
C GLN A 634 9.88 36.47 -10.36
N TYR A 635 10.77 37.45 -10.51
CA TYR A 635 12.19 37.32 -10.14
C TYR A 635 12.59 38.31 -9.05
N TYR A 636 13.42 37.85 -8.13
CA TYR A 636 14.12 38.69 -7.17
C TYR A 636 15.64 38.55 -7.32
N PRO A 637 16.38 39.67 -7.40
CA PRO A 637 17.83 39.63 -7.46
C PRO A 637 18.42 39.17 -6.12
N ILE A 638 19.52 38.42 -6.18
CA ILE A 638 20.35 38.00 -5.05
C ILE A 638 21.77 38.49 -5.34
N ASP A 639 22.38 39.20 -4.40
CA ASP A 639 23.78 39.63 -4.51
C ASP A 639 24.73 38.56 -3.96
N GLY A 640 24.77 37.40 -4.63
CA GLY A 640 25.66 36.30 -4.28
C GLY A 640 27.13 36.74 -4.17
N PRO A 641 27.69 37.50 -5.14
CA PRO A 641 29.09 37.95 -5.10
C PRO A 641 29.38 38.89 -3.92
N GLY A 642 28.41 39.71 -3.53
CA GLY A 642 28.50 40.55 -2.34
C GLY A 642 28.28 39.79 -1.02
N GLY A 643 28.09 38.47 -1.04
CA GLY A 643 27.90 37.66 0.15
C GLY A 643 26.45 37.47 0.59
N GLU A 644 25.46 37.84 -0.23
CA GLU A 644 24.06 37.52 0.08
C GLU A 644 23.79 36.02 -0.10
N ARG A 645 23.10 35.41 0.87
CA ARG A 645 22.74 33.98 0.90
C ARG A 645 21.29 33.81 1.31
N ILE A 646 20.61 32.82 0.72
CA ILE A 646 19.30 32.37 1.19
C ILE A 646 19.55 31.47 2.42
N VAL A 647 19.10 31.92 3.59
CA VAL A 647 19.36 31.23 4.85
C VAL A 647 18.27 30.19 5.11
N TYR A 648 17.01 30.60 5.00
CA TYR A 648 15.85 29.72 5.19
C TYR A 648 14.68 30.17 4.33
N PHE A 649 13.67 29.33 4.20
CA PHE A 649 12.40 29.69 3.57
C PHE A 649 11.21 29.05 4.28
N TYR A 650 10.04 29.61 4.05
CA TYR A 650 8.77 28.96 4.38
C TYR A 650 8.07 28.50 3.12
N ALA A 651 7.49 27.30 3.16
CA ALA A 651 6.74 26.74 2.06
C ALA A 651 5.40 26.16 2.49
N LYS A 652 4.39 26.38 1.65
CA LYS A 652 3.10 25.70 1.70
C LYS A 652 2.68 25.28 0.28
N PRO A 653 2.59 23.98 -0.01
CA PRO A 653 2.07 23.48 -1.28
C PRO A 653 0.52 23.50 -1.30
N HIS A 654 -0.07 23.64 -2.50
CA HIS A 654 -1.53 23.67 -2.76
C HIS A 654 -2.32 24.83 -2.12
N GLU A 655 -3.56 25.07 -2.58
CA GLU A 655 -4.52 26.13 -2.17
C GLU A 655 -3.91 27.37 -1.50
N GLY A 656 -3.53 28.36 -2.31
CA GLY A 656 -2.81 29.54 -1.81
C GLY A 656 -1.34 29.27 -1.56
N ALA A 657 -0.72 28.47 -2.43
CA ALA A 657 0.69 28.11 -2.38
C ALA A 657 1.58 29.34 -2.09
N SER A 658 2.61 29.12 -1.28
CA SER A 658 3.44 30.17 -0.72
C SER A 658 4.89 29.74 -0.68
N LEU A 659 5.79 30.57 -1.21
CA LEU A 659 7.23 30.45 -1.01
C LEU A 659 7.77 31.77 -0.52
N ARG A 660 8.41 31.75 0.65
CA ARG A 660 8.97 32.95 1.29
C ARG A 660 10.42 32.71 1.65
N PHE A 661 11.35 33.26 0.88
CA PHE A 661 12.78 33.12 1.12
C PHE A 661 13.32 34.26 1.97
N PHE A 662 14.28 33.95 2.84
CA PHE A 662 14.89 34.89 3.77
C PHE A 662 16.40 34.88 3.57
N THR A 663 16.99 36.07 3.43
CA THR A 663 18.44 36.20 3.21
C THR A 663 19.17 36.70 4.45
N ASN A 664 20.49 36.46 4.51
CA ASN A 664 21.38 37.00 5.55
C ASN A 664 21.52 38.53 5.52
N ARG A 665 20.91 39.20 4.53
CA ARG A 665 20.80 40.66 4.44
C ARG A 665 19.42 41.18 4.90
N ASN A 666 18.65 40.35 5.60
CA ASN A 666 17.30 40.66 6.09
C ASN A 666 16.33 41.07 4.96
N ARG A 667 16.43 40.43 3.79
CA ARG A 667 15.47 40.57 2.70
C ARG A 667 14.46 39.42 2.71
N TYR A 668 13.22 39.71 2.32
CA TYR A 668 12.09 38.79 2.29
C TYR A 668 11.59 38.67 0.86
N LEU A 669 11.84 37.53 0.22
CA LEU A 669 11.44 37.30 -1.16
C LEU A 669 10.16 36.47 -1.13
N ILE A 670 9.03 37.15 -1.25
CA ILE A 670 7.71 36.54 -1.07
C ILE A 670 7.05 36.30 -2.42
N PHE A 671 6.72 35.04 -2.68
CA PHE A 671 5.93 34.56 -3.81
C PHE A 671 4.60 34.01 -3.28
N GLY A 672 3.48 34.44 -3.86
CA GLY A 672 2.13 34.07 -3.42
C GLY A 672 1.67 34.77 -2.13
N LYS A 673 0.76 34.13 -1.39
CA LYS A 673 0.17 34.68 -0.16
C LYS A 673 0.87 34.14 1.08
N ALA A 674 1.09 34.98 2.10
CA ALA A 674 1.79 34.55 3.32
C ALA A 674 0.88 33.69 4.21
N HIS A 675 1.18 32.39 4.38
CA HIS A 675 0.37 31.51 5.22
C HIS A 675 1.00 31.28 6.61
N PRO A 676 0.20 31.29 7.70
CA PRO A 676 0.71 31.08 9.06
C PRO A 676 1.11 29.62 9.33
N ASP A 677 0.54 28.68 8.59
CA ASP A 677 0.75 27.24 8.67
C ASP A 677 1.83 26.72 7.69
N ALA A 678 2.61 27.62 7.08
CA ALA A 678 3.69 27.23 6.19
C ALA A 678 4.87 26.62 6.95
N THR A 679 5.49 25.59 6.39
CA THR A 679 6.62 24.85 6.98
C THR A 679 7.93 25.58 6.73
N ARG A 680 8.79 25.72 7.75
CA ARG A 680 10.12 26.35 7.65
C ARG A 680 11.21 25.35 7.27
N PHE A 681 12.10 25.74 6.36
CA PHE A 681 13.28 24.99 5.95
C PHE A 681 14.56 25.85 5.95
N PRO A 682 15.66 25.43 6.59
CA PRO A 682 15.73 24.37 7.60
C PRO A 682 14.82 24.66 8.81
N SER A 683 14.49 23.65 9.63
CA SER A 683 13.75 23.88 10.87
C SER A 683 14.62 24.63 11.91
N HIS A 684 14.01 25.14 12.98
CA HIS A 684 14.77 25.82 14.04
C HIS A 684 15.77 24.90 14.76
N GLU A 685 15.56 23.59 14.67
CA GLU A 685 16.41 22.55 15.28
C GLU A 685 17.73 22.33 14.53
N HIS A 686 17.86 22.86 13.30
CA HIS A 686 19.07 22.78 12.49
C HIS A 686 19.86 24.09 12.56
N GLN A 687 20.21 24.54 13.78
CA GLN A 687 21.01 25.76 13.97
C GLN A 687 22.35 25.66 13.22
N GLY A 688 22.63 26.64 12.35
CA GLY A 688 23.86 26.73 11.56
C GLY A 688 23.77 26.15 10.13
N ASP A 689 22.69 25.43 9.80
CA ASP A 689 22.42 25.03 8.42
C ASP A 689 21.75 26.17 7.65
N ILE A 690 22.13 26.35 6.38
CA ILE A 690 21.41 27.23 5.44
C ILE A 690 20.74 26.44 4.31
N THR A 691 19.89 27.11 3.55
CA THR A 691 19.24 26.53 2.36
C THR A 691 20.21 26.43 1.20
N MET A 692 20.45 25.20 0.74
CA MET A 692 21.32 24.90 -0.40
C MET A 692 20.52 24.61 -1.68
N GLY A 693 19.20 24.44 -1.56
CA GLY A 693 18.31 24.17 -2.68
C GLY A 693 16.96 23.67 -2.23
N ILE A 694 16.14 23.33 -3.21
CA ILE A 694 14.79 22.81 -3.03
C ILE A 694 14.58 21.56 -3.86
N TYR A 695 13.64 20.72 -3.45
CA TYR A 695 13.14 19.64 -4.30
C TYR A 695 11.62 19.55 -4.16
N CYS A 696 10.93 19.22 -5.24
CA CYS A 696 9.48 19.19 -5.28
C CYS A 696 8.97 18.35 -6.43
N ASN A 697 7.67 18.11 -6.43
CA ASN A 697 6.98 17.48 -7.55
C ASN A 697 5.62 18.13 -7.79
N TRP A 698 5.12 17.91 -9.00
CA TRP A 698 3.83 18.40 -9.45
C TRP A 698 2.89 17.22 -9.73
N TYR A 699 1.62 17.39 -9.38
CA TYR A 699 0.56 16.49 -9.80
C TYR A 699 -0.02 16.97 -11.12
N THR A 700 -0.25 16.02 -12.02
CA THR A 700 -0.85 16.24 -13.33
C THR A 700 -2.20 15.55 -13.32
N ALA A 701 -3.29 16.31 -13.41
CA ALA A 701 -4.66 15.78 -13.47
C ALA A 701 -5.33 16.16 -14.78
N LEU A 702 -5.99 15.20 -15.43
CA LEU A 702 -7.04 15.49 -16.40
C LEU A 702 -8.25 16.02 -15.61
N ASP A 703 -8.68 17.24 -15.90
CA ASP A 703 -9.86 17.82 -15.27
C ASP A 703 -11.09 16.99 -15.68
N GLY A 704 -11.53 16.10 -14.80
CA GLY A 704 -12.61 15.13 -15.06
C GLY A 704 -13.99 15.76 -15.28
N TYR A 705 -14.10 17.08 -15.11
CA TYR A 705 -15.29 17.85 -15.45
C TYR A 705 -15.09 18.52 -16.82
N ASN A 706 -15.27 17.75 -17.89
CA ASN A 706 -15.63 18.21 -19.25
C ASN A 706 -14.64 19.04 -20.07
N SER A 707 -13.37 19.24 -19.69
CA SER A 707 -12.49 20.14 -20.49
C SER A 707 -11.31 19.46 -21.18
N GLY A 708 -10.95 18.21 -20.87
CA GLY A 708 -9.73 17.58 -21.40
C GLY A 708 -8.44 18.34 -21.06
N VAL A 709 -8.49 19.28 -20.12
CA VAL A 709 -7.37 20.17 -19.80
C VAL A 709 -6.50 19.53 -18.74
N ILE A 710 -5.21 19.41 -19.06
CA ILE A 710 -4.19 18.97 -18.11
C ILE A 710 -3.94 20.09 -17.08
N THR A 711 -4.16 19.79 -15.80
CA THR A 711 -3.87 20.69 -14.67
C THR A 711 -2.61 20.24 -13.96
N HIS A 712 -1.70 21.18 -13.70
CA HIS A 712 -0.47 20.94 -12.94
C HIS A 712 -0.54 21.67 -11.60
N GLU A 713 -0.23 20.99 -10.50
CA GLU A 713 -0.27 21.58 -9.15
C GLU A 713 0.97 21.18 -8.33
N LEU A 714 1.58 22.12 -7.62
CA LEU A 714 2.68 21.82 -6.68
C LEU A 714 2.14 21.05 -5.46
N VAL A 715 2.54 19.79 -5.31
CA VAL A 715 1.98 18.87 -4.30
C VAL A 715 2.91 18.66 -3.12
N SER A 716 4.21 18.58 -3.34
CA SER A 716 5.18 18.45 -2.26
C SER A 716 6.39 19.32 -2.47
N ILE A 717 7.00 19.76 -1.37
CA ILE A 717 8.24 20.53 -1.41
C ILE A 717 9.09 20.24 -0.17
N GLY A 718 10.37 19.99 -0.38
CA GLY A 718 11.40 19.88 0.64
C GLY A 718 12.62 20.74 0.28
N ALA A 719 13.67 20.59 1.06
CA ALA A 719 14.86 21.43 0.96
C ALA A 719 16.15 20.62 1.09
N PHE A 720 17.23 21.16 0.53
CA PHE A 720 18.59 20.75 0.85
C PHE A 720 19.20 21.73 1.83
N SER A 721 19.98 21.22 2.79
CA SER A 721 20.73 22.04 3.73
C SER A 721 22.18 21.60 3.86
N ARG A 722 23.00 22.55 4.34
CA ARG A 722 24.39 22.30 4.73
C ARG A 722 24.82 23.33 5.75
N ASN A 723 25.64 22.92 6.71
CA ASN A 723 26.34 23.84 7.59
C ASN A 723 27.49 24.50 6.83
N VAL A 724 27.43 25.82 6.70
CA VAL A 724 28.45 26.65 6.03
C VAL A 724 28.87 27.82 6.92
N GLY A 725 28.66 27.70 8.24
CA GLY A 725 28.92 28.75 9.21
C GLY A 725 27.66 29.54 9.62
N TYR A 726 27.86 30.44 10.60
CA TYR A 726 26.77 31.22 11.17
C TYR A 726 26.47 32.47 10.34
N TYR A 727 25.22 32.57 9.89
CA TYR A 727 24.67 33.79 9.29
C TYR A 727 23.64 34.38 10.26
N GLU A 728 23.84 35.64 10.68
CA GLU A 728 22.82 36.36 11.44
C GLU A 728 21.57 36.55 10.59
N SER A 729 20.43 36.12 11.12
CA SER A 729 19.13 36.45 10.58
C SER A 729 18.32 37.19 11.63
N HIS A 730 17.81 38.37 11.30
CA HIS A 730 16.94 39.13 12.19
C HIS A 730 15.46 38.84 11.91
N ALA A 731 14.60 39.22 12.87
CA ALA A 731 13.16 39.09 12.74
C ALA A 731 12.63 39.88 11.51
N PRO A 732 11.50 39.45 10.91
CA PRO A 732 10.84 40.16 9.83
C PRO A 732 10.68 41.65 10.11
N GLN A 733 11.30 42.51 9.30
CA GLN A 733 10.98 43.93 9.33
C GLN A 733 9.59 44.14 8.73
N THR A 734 8.72 44.79 9.51
CA THR A 734 7.33 45.06 9.14
C THR A 734 7.11 46.55 8.95
N ASP A 735 6.10 46.91 8.15
CA ASP A 735 5.63 48.29 8.07
C ASP A 735 4.88 48.69 9.36
N SER A 736 4.40 49.93 9.43
CA SER A 736 3.62 50.41 10.58
C SER A 736 2.26 49.70 10.77
N GLY A 737 1.81 48.91 9.80
CA GLY A 737 0.63 48.03 9.88
C GLY A 737 0.95 46.57 10.24
N GLY A 738 2.21 46.22 10.48
CA GLY A 738 2.62 44.85 10.79
C GLY A 738 2.76 43.93 9.58
N LEU A 739 2.71 44.46 8.35
CA LEU A 739 2.86 43.70 7.11
C LEU A 739 4.33 43.62 6.68
N CYS A 740 4.75 42.47 6.13
CA CYS A 740 6.13 42.29 5.68
C CYS A 740 6.44 43.07 4.40
N TRP A 741 7.61 43.70 4.36
CA TRP A 741 8.17 44.31 3.16
C TRP A 741 8.63 43.25 2.14
N ASN A 742 8.42 43.51 0.85
CA ASN A 742 8.83 42.64 -0.25
C ASN A 742 9.48 43.48 -1.39
N PRO A 743 10.80 43.37 -1.66
CA PRO A 743 11.75 42.49 -0.99
C PRO A 743 12.36 43.06 0.31
N SER A 744 12.31 44.38 0.51
CA SER A 744 12.95 45.05 1.65
C SER A 744 12.32 46.40 1.96
N GLN A 745 12.52 46.90 3.18
CA GLN A 745 12.09 48.24 3.57
C GLN A 745 12.75 49.34 2.71
N PRO A 746 12.15 50.54 2.63
CA PRO A 746 12.79 51.71 2.05
C PRO A 746 14.10 52.06 2.79
N VAL A 747 15.04 52.69 2.08
CA VAL A 747 16.25 53.24 2.70
C VAL A 747 15.87 54.25 3.80
N THR A 748 16.61 54.25 4.91
CA THR A 748 16.35 54.96 6.19
C THR A 748 16.11 56.48 6.10
N ALA A 749 16.30 57.09 4.93
CA ALA A 749 16.06 58.51 4.67
C ALA A 749 14.70 58.81 4.01
N ILE A 750 13.87 57.80 3.74
CA ILE A 750 12.57 57.96 3.07
C ILE A 750 11.44 57.75 4.09
N TYR A 751 10.54 58.73 4.17
CA TYR A 751 9.34 58.69 5.01
C TYR A 751 8.09 58.44 4.15
N GLU A 752 7.17 57.62 4.68
CA GLU A 752 5.84 57.37 4.09
C GLU A 752 5.11 58.71 3.93
N GLN A 753 4.77 59.09 2.69
CA GLN A 753 4.10 60.35 2.39
C GLN A 753 2.95 60.13 1.42
N GLY A 754 1.77 60.67 1.75
CA GLY A 754 0.54 60.49 0.98
C GLY A 754 -0.32 59.31 1.47
N PRO A 755 -1.50 59.11 0.88
CA PRO A 755 -2.39 58.01 1.24
C PRO A 755 -1.74 56.68 0.87
N VAL A 756 -1.66 55.75 1.83
CA VAL A 756 -1.32 54.36 1.52
C VAL A 756 -2.55 53.68 0.92
N PHE A 757 -2.48 53.45 -0.38
CA PHE A 757 -3.48 52.67 -1.07
C PHE A 757 -3.42 51.22 -0.60
N GLY A 758 -4.51 50.73 -0.01
CA GLY A 758 -4.56 49.42 0.65
C GLY A 758 -4.27 49.44 2.16
N LYS A 759 -4.26 50.58 2.84
CA LYS A 759 -4.15 50.63 4.31
C LYS A 759 -5.35 51.37 4.88
N THR A 760 -6.34 50.62 5.34
CA THR A 760 -7.49 51.15 6.08
C THR A 760 -7.91 50.10 7.10
N GLY A 761 -7.72 50.42 8.38
CA GLY A 761 -8.20 49.60 9.50
C GLY A 761 -9.72 49.64 9.62
N ASP A 762 -10.25 48.52 10.10
CA ASP A 762 -11.64 48.18 10.44
C ASP A 762 -12.68 48.21 9.30
N LEU A 763 -13.58 47.23 9.34
CA LEU A 763 -14.77 47.09 8.48
C LEU A 763 -15.64 48.35 8.59
N LEU A 764 -15.44 49.31 7.70
CA LEU A 764 -16.38 50.41 7.52
C LEU A 764 -17.18 50.19 6.25
N TYR A 765 -18.48 49.95 6.45
CA TYR A 765 -19.47 50.30 5.46
C TYR A 765 -19.34 51.81 5.21
N ASN A 766 -19.22 52.25 3.96
CA ASN A 766 -19.39 53.67 3.66
C ASN A 766 -20.80 54.11 4.10
N ARG A 767 -21.12 55.43 4.12
CA ARG A 767 -22.47 55.91 4.50
C ARG A 767 -23.63 55.33 3.67
N TYR A 768 -23.34 54.55 2.64
CA TYR A 768 -24.26 53.90 1.70
C TYR A 768 -24.26 52.36 1.80
N GLY A 769 -23.59 51.75 2.79
CA GLY A 769 -23.65 50.30 3.00
C GLY A 769 -22.87 49.45 2.00
N LYS A 770 -21.96 50.01 1.17
CA LYS A 770 -21.16 49.21 0.24
C LYS A 770 -19.90 48.65 0.92
N PRO A 771 -19.62 47.33 0.81
CA PRO A 771 -18.37 46.75 1.27
C PRO A 771 -17.22 47.23 0.38
N VAL A 772 -16.11 47.63 0.99
CA VAL A 772 -14.86 48.01 0.30
C VAL A 772 -13.86 46.88 0.52
N SER A 773 -13.12 46.47 -0.51
CA SER A 773 -12.21 45.32 -0.42
C SER A 773 -11.04 45.59 0.53
N ILE A 774 -10.80 44.65 1.44
CA ILE A 774 -9.81 44.74 2.52
C ILE A 774 -8.57 43.93 2.09
N PRO A 775 -7.35 44.48 2.20
CA PRO A 775 -6.15 43.68 2.07
C PRO A 775 -6.11 42.66 3.20
N SER A 776 -5.96 41.39 2.82
CA SER A 776 -5.79 40.30 3.78
C SER A 776 -4.63 40.60 4.74
N ARG A 777 -4.70 40.11 5.99
CA ARG A 777 -3.57 40.03 6.94
C ARG A 777 -2.33 39.32 6.37
N HIS A 778 -2.47 38.70 5.21
CA HIS A 778 -1.45 37.98 4.45
C HIS A 778 -0.94 38.74 3.21
N ALA A 779 -1.31 40.02 3.06
CA ALA A 779 -0.82 40.90 2.00
C ALA A 779 0.68 41.20 2.17
N THR A 780 1.32 41.62 1.08
CA THR A 780 2.72 42.06 1.08
C THR A 780 2.81 43.52 0.67
N VAL A 781 3.80 44.23 1.21
CA VAL A 781 4.01 45.65 0.91
C VAL A 781 5.26 45.81 0.07
N ALA A 782 5.12 46.47 -1.08
CA ALA A 782 6.23 46.89 -1.92
C ALA A 782 6.24 48.43 -2.01
N TRP A 783 7.40 49.02 -2.25
CA TRP A 783 7.55 50.46 -2.45
C TRP A 783 8.21 50.72 -3.81
N VAL A 784 7.94 51.91 -4.36
CA VAL A 784 8.54 52.38 -5.61
C VAL A 784 9.21 53.72 -5.32
N ASP A 785 10.49 53.85 -5.68
CA ASP A 785 11.20 55.13 -5.60
C ASP A 785 10.68 56.08 -6.69
N CYS A 786 10.01 57.16 -6.27
CA CYS A 786 9.56 58.23 -7.16
C CYS A 786 10.49 59.46 -7.13
N GLY A 787 11.66 59.39 -6.49
CA GLY A 787 12.66 60.47 -6.46
C GLY A 787 13.30 60.77 -7.82
N ARG A 788 13.06 59.91 -8.82
CA ARG A 788 13.39 60.13 -10.23
C ARG A 788 12.12 60.00 -11.08
N PRO A 789 12.02 60.71 -12.22
CA PRO A 789 10.88 60.57 -13.12
C PRO A 789 10.72 59.12 -13.58
N LEU A 790 9.60 58.50 -13.23
CA LEU A 790 9.24 57.17 -13.70
C LEU A 790 8.87 57.25 -15.19
N LYS A 791 9.64 56.58 -16.04
CA LYS A 791 9.36 56.53 -17.48
C LYS A 791 8.23 55.56 -17.82
N SER A 792 8.14 54.43 -17.13
CA SER A 792 7.06 53.45 -17.26
C SER A 792 7.08 52.47 -16.07
N ILE A 793 5.92 51.88 -15.76
CA ILE A 793 5.76 50.76 -14.82
C ILE A 793 5.25 49.57 -15.62
N LYS A 794 5.89 48.40 -15.45
CA LYS A 794 5.40 47.13 -16.01
C LYS A 794 4.71 46.36 -14.90
N VAL A 795 3.45 46.01 -15.11
CA VAL A 795 2.67 45.18 -14.21
C VAL A 795 2.31 43.90 -14.95
N ALA A 796 2.68 42.75 -14.40
CA ALA A 796 2.18 41.45 -14.84
C ALA A 796 1.02 41.07 -13.93
N MET A 797 -0.19 40.97 -14.50
CA MET A 797 -1.38 40.53 -13.77
C MET A 797 -1.68 39.10 -14.21
N ALA A 798 -1.62 38.16 -13.26
CA ALA A 798 -2.05 36.79 -13.47
C ALA A 798 -3.39 36.59 -12.78
N HIS A 799 -4.40 36.13 -13.51
CA HIS A 799 -5.69 35.73 -12.93
C HIS A 799 -5.85 34.22 -12.94
N SER A 800 -6.67 33.69 -12.03
CA SER A 800 -6.96 32.26 -11.93
C SER A 800 -7.96 31.76 -12.97
N THR A 801 -8.59 32.62 -13.76
CA THR A 801 -9.46 32.22 -14.88
C THR A 801 -8.59 31.71 -16.06
N LYS A 802 -9.08 30.72 -16.81
CA LYS A 802 -8.26 30.00 -17.82
C LYS A 802 -8.41 30.56 -19.26
N GLU A 803 -9.25 31.57 -19.48
CA GLU A 803 -9.36 32.29 -20.75
C GLU A 803 -9.37 33.81 -20.52
N PRO A 804 -8.85 34.62 -21.46
CA PRO A 804 -9.06 36.06 -21.48
C PRO A 804 -10.53 36.45 -21.65
#